data_AF-A0AAD6PHB0-F1
#
_entry.id   AF-A0AAD6PHB0-F1
#
_cell.length_a   1.000
_cell.length_b   1.000
_cell.length_c   1.000
_cell.angle_alpha   90.00
_cell.angle_beta   90.00
_cell.angle_gamma   90.00
#
_symmetry.space_group_name_H-M   'P 1'
#
loop_
_entity.id
_entity.type
_entity.pdbx_description
1 polymer ?
#
loop_
_entity_poly.entity_id
_entity_poly.type
_entity_poly.pdbx_seq_one_letter_code
_entity_poly.pdbx_strand_id
1 'polypeptide(L)'
;MAGQSSSASTATNIMLAVYEKKTTSLDLYRPLRNYISMFFSEREAQNLEDDLQTVKQYRSDLERQPDPSPTSRRDLLQKYFKALCLIETRFPISPDNDHINTVTFVWYDAFKQKQKASQQNIHLEKAAVLFNLGAVYSQIGLSFDRATVEGRKQAIHAFIAAAGSFAFLRDNAATKASMGTSTTVDLSVECVGMLERLMLAQAQECVFENTIAKGSTPGVCAKISRQVGLYYEEALAALSVASLKDHFDKGWIAHVQLKASLFYAEACYRYSLELHEKEEIAEEIARLKSGSSMLSEVKKSSRGAAAQLLDAISKLEANINRNLDRAVKENDRVYLMRVPSPSSLPPLPAFSMVKIMPMNEVLDASKEKMFASLVPDSSAKALSRYTEMVDDIIRTQAEKLQQGSELTRVRLKEMDLPDSILSLEGNFMLPTDLKEDVEAVQISGGPAGLAAELQQLMDLRRVNHELLVQTEELLQKEATEDAQFRSQFGTRWTRPQSSTLTKNLQDRLNRFAANLKQASDSDARIERSVRDHSALMSILDRRPIESALPTLARPIMSMDANEDAIVGALKQSLRQLETLGAQRAGLEDMLKEMKRKDDVLPKLMTSTGSYEDLFRKEIAKYDPIREDIAQNIEAQEHLLLQIQAQNEEFSAVFNLEDYKASREKCYKQIQAAIAKYREIKENINEGLKFYVTLQDAITNIKQQCSDFVMTRNIQCREMIEDVQRQMAGLSFQDRKNTGSYSYPAVNQPHQRSSSQPPSDPQNVPHPRSQTSYYQPPEQSTVPAYAHPPSPYTTSQQPPPYHIPAPGAPYPPPQAQHPTSQEYGQPAYPGWRGPYYNAHGQQPGSLP
;
A
#
# COMPACT_ATOMS: atom_id res chain seq x y z
N MET A 1 58.33 19.70 54.42
CA MET A 1 57.17 19.36 55.26
C MET A 1 55.91 19.63 54.46
N ALA A 2 54.89 18.75 54.51
CA ALA A 2 53.66 18.97 53.75
C ALA A 2 52.73 19.94 54.51
N GLY A 3 52.52 21.13 53.94
CA GLY A 3 51.47 22.03 54.42
C GLY A 3 50.10 21.49 54.03
N GLN A 4 49.19 21.36 55.00
CA GLN A 4 47.84 20.88 54.74
C GLN A 4 47.10 21.89 53.84
N SER A 5 46.66 21.46 52.66
CA SER A 5 45.77 22.23 51.81
C SER A 5 44.45 22.43 52.56
N SER A 6 44.20 23.64 53.06
CA SER A 6 43.03 23.95 53.86
C SER A 6 41.75 23.63 53.08
N SER A 7 40.99 22.64 53.55
CA SER A 7 39.68 22.29 53.01
C SER A 7 38.71 23.45 53.24
N ALA A 8 38.61 24.34 52.24
CA ALA A 8 37.70 25.46 52.28
C ALA A 8 36.26 24.92 52.32
N SER A 9 35.62 25.03 53.49
CA SER A 9 34.22 24.65 53.67
C SER A 9 33.35 25.55 52.79
N THR A 10 32.88 24.99 51.67
CA THR A 10 31.96 25.66 50.76
C THR A 10 30.63 25.90 51.48
N ALA A 11 30.49 27.09 52.07
CA ALA A 11 29.21 27.57 52.55
C ALA A 11 28.26 27.62 51.35
N THR A 12 27.22 26.78 51.36
CA THR A 12 26.24 26.69 50.29
C THR A 12 25.47 28.00 50.22
N ASN A 13 25.76 28.81 49.20
CA ASN A 13 25.10 30.10 49.01
C ASN A 13 23.58 29.90 48.87
N ILE A 14 22.79 30.70 49.59
CA ILE A 14 21.34 30.73 49.44
C ILE A 14 20.98 31.04 47.97
N MET A 15 19.96 30.37 47.47
CA MET A 15 19.35 30.60 46.15
C MET A 15 17.86 30.87 46.32
N LEU A 16 17.23 31.48 45.32
CA LEU A 16 15.80 31.78 45.32
C LEU A 16 15.02 30.70 44.56
N ALA A 17 13.79 30.47 44.97
CA ALA A 17 12.79 29.76 44.19
C ALA A 17 11.51 30.60 44.12
N VAL A 18 10.71 30.35 43.09
CA VAL A 18 9.42 31.00 42.87
C VAL A 18 8.33 30.11 43.48
N TYR A 19 7.34 30.72 44.13
CA TYR A 19 6.15 30.02 44.61
C TYR A 19 5.14 29.85 43.48
N GLU A 20 4.38 28.73 43.49
CA GLU A 20 3.27 28.54 42.55
C GLU A 20 2.19 29.63 42.72
N LYS A 21 1.68 30.11 41.59
CA LYS A 21 0.41 30.87 41.54
C LYS A 21 -0.72 29.96 42.03
N LYS A 22 -1.69 30.57 42.69
CA LYS A 22 -2.91 29.89 43.15
C LYS A 22 -4.07 30.19 42.20
N THR A 23 -5.01 29.27 42.08
CA THR A 23 -6.24 29.39 41.29
C THR A 23 -7.47 29.22 42.19
N THR A 24 -8.65 29.65 41.73
CA THR A 24 -9.92 29.11 42.26
C THR A 24 -10.25 27.75 41.63
N SER A 25 -11.21 27.04 42.20
CA SER A 25 -11.75 25.81 41.61
C SER A 25 -12.57 26.09 40.35
N LEU A 26 -12.49 25.21 39.35
CA LEU A 26 -13.11 25.41 38.03
C LEU A 26 -13.62 24.11 37.40
N ASP A 27 -14.93 24.04 37.15
CA ASP A 27 -15.55 22.95 36.38
C ASP A 27 -15.35 23.17 34.87
N LEU A 28 -14.30 22.55 34.32
CA LEU A 28 -14.09 22.46 32.87
C LEU A 28 -14.89 21.32 32.23
N TYR A 29 -15.32 20.32 33.00
CA TYR A 29 -15.98 19.13 32.49
C TYR A 29 -17.34 19.46 31.87
N ARG A 30 -18.23 20.13 32.61
CA ARG A 30 -19.59 20.42 32.10
C ARG A 30 -19.59 21.35 30.89
N PRO A 31 -18.84 22.47 30.86
CA PRO A 31 -18.86 23.38 29.71
C PRO A 31 -18.33 22.73 28.43
N LEU A 32 -17.22 21.97 28.52
CA LEU A 32 -16.65 21.25 27.38
C LEU A 32 -17.61 20.15 26.88
N ARG A 33 -18.19 19.34 27.79
CA ARG A 33 -19.15 18.29 27.41
C ARG A 33 -20.40 18.88 26.74
N ASN A 34 -20.99 19.92 27.34
CA ASN A 34 -22.18 20.57 26.80
C ASN A 34 -21.94 21.14 25.40
N TYR A 35 -20.75 21.69 25.13
CA TYR A 35 -20.36 22.16 23.80
C TYR A 35 -20.33 21.01 22.78
N ILE A 36 -19.77 19.84 23.13
CA ILE A 36 -19.78 18.66 22.24
C ILE A 36 -21.22 18.18 21.99
N SER A 37 -22.04 18.09 23.04
CA SER A 37 -23.45 17.69 22.94
C SER A 37 -24.27 18.61 22.03
N MET A 38 -23.99 19.92 22.05
CA MET A 38 -24.72 20.93 21.28
C MET A 38 -24.24 21.10 19.84
N PHE A 39 -22.93 21.13 19.60
CA PHE A 39 -22.35 21.43 18.28
C PHE A 39 -21.95 20.20 17.46
N PHE A 40 -21.85 19.02 18.08
CA PHE A 40 -21.50 17.77 17.40
C PHE A 40 -22.59 16.71 17.60
N SER A 41 -22.61 16.02 18.74
CA SER A 41 -23.71 15.16 19.18
C SER A 41 -23.49 14.64 20.61
N GLU A 42 -24.57 14.24 21.28
CA GLU A 42 -24.50 13.54 22.58
C GLU A 42 -23.73 12.20 22.49
N ARG A 43 -23.72 11.53 21.33
CA ARG A 43 -22.90 10.34 21.10
C ARG A 43 -21.41 10.68 21.12
N GLU A 44 -21.02 11.79 20.51
CA GLU A 44 -19.61 12.21 20.49
C GLU A 44 -19.16 12.73 21.86
N ALA A 45 -20.04 13.39 22.61
CA ALA A 45 -19.80 13.73 24.01
C ALA A 45 -19.56 12.47 24.87
N GLN A 46 -20.27 11.38 24.59
CA GLN A 46 -20.07 10.09 25.25
C GLN A 46 -18.82 9.33 24.79
N ASN A 47 -18.40 9.48 23.52
CA ASN A 47 -17.14 8.93 23.01
C ASN A 47 -15.91 9.58 23.67
N LEU A 48 -16.00 10.88 24.00
CA LEU A 48 -14.92 11.69 24.56
C LEU A 48 -14.99 11.84 26.10
N GLU A 49 -15.81 11.04 26.75
CA GLU A 49 -16.02 11.07 28.21
C GLU A 49 -14.70 10.84 28.99
N ASP A 50 -13.84 9.91 28.54
CA ASP A 50 -12.54 9.65 29.18
C ASP A 50 -11.58 10.85 29.07
N ASP A 51 -11.56 11.56 27.94
CA ASP A 51 -10.77 12.79 27.76
C ASP A 51 -11.28 13.91 28.69
N LEU A 52 -12.61 14.09 28.75
CA LEU A 52 -13.27 15.08 29.60
C LEU A 52 -13.00 14.82 31.09
N GLN A 53 -13.10 13.57 31.55
CA GLN A 53 -12.77 13.20 32.93
C GLN A 53 -11.26 13.34 33.20
N THR A 54 -10.38 13.08 32.22
CA THR A 54 -8.93 13.26 32.35
C THR A 54 -8.56 14.74 32.52
N VAL A 55 -9.12 15.64 31.71
CA VAL A 55 -8.92 17.11 31.84
C VAL A 55 -9.41 17.61 33.20
N LYS A 56 -10.57 17.15 33.63
CA LYS A 56 -11.16 17.45 34.95
C LYS A 56 -10.28 16.95 36.09
N GLN A 57 -9.74 15.74 35.99
CA GLN A 57 -8.85 15.15 36.99
C GLN A 57 -7.55 15.95 37.09
N TYR A 58 -6.91 16.27 35.96
CA TYR A 58 -5.71 17.09 35.92
C TYR A 58 -5.93 18.46 36.58
N ARG A 59 -7.07 19.11 36.31
CA ARG A 59 -7.40 20.40 36.96
C ARG A 59 -7.68 20.26 38.45
N SER A 60 -8.40 19.21 38.86
CA SER A 60 -8.71 18.90 40.27
C SER A 60 -7.46 18.51 41.08
N ASP A 61 -6.44 17.93 40.45
CA ASP A 61 -5.14 17.66 41.09
C ASP A 61 -4.25 18.90 41.12
N LEU A 62 -4.35 19.81 40.14
CA LEU A 62 -3.65 21.09 40.17
C LEU A 62 -4.14 21.95 41.35
N GLU A 63 -5.45 21.96 41.60
CA GLU A 63 -6.10 22.66 42.72
C GLU A 63 -5.75 22.10 44.11
N ARG A 64 -5.30 20.84 44.20
CA ARG A 64 -5.12 20.13 45.47
C ARG A 64 -3.80 20.49 46.15
N GLN A 65 -3.88 20.79 47.44
CA GLN A 65 -2.77 20.78 48.40
C GLN A 65 -3.24 20.00 49.64
N PRO A 66 -2.42 19.15 50.28
CA PRO A 66 -0.96 19.00 50.17
C PRO A 66 -0.47 18.24 48.92
N ASP A 67 0.84 18.30 48.72
CA ASP A 67 1.54 18.03 47.45
C ASP A 67 1.95 16.56 47.28
N PRO A 68 1.87 15.97 46.06
CA PRO A 68 2.77 14.88 45.67
C PRO A 68 4.23 15.36 45.60
N SER A 69 5.18 14.56 45.09
CA SER A 69 6.56 15.06 44.94
C SER A 69 6.63 16.22 43.92
N PRO A 70 7.55 17.19 44.06
CA PRO A 70 7.72 18.26 43.06
C PRO A 70 7.97 17.73 41.64
N THR A 71 8.63 16.57 41.49
CA THR A 71 8.76 15.84 40.22
C THR A 71 7.40 15.42 39.64
N SER A 72 6.50 14.93 40.49
CA SER A 72 5.12 14.58 40.10
C SER A 72 4.29 15.82 39.78
N ARG A 73 4.47 16.91 40.53
CA ARG A 73 3.82 18.22 40.31
C ARG A 73 4.21 18.80 38.94
N ARG A 74 5.49 18.72 38.57
CA ARG A 74 6.01 19.03 37.22
C ARG A 74 5.30 18.21 36.14
N ASP A 75 5.19 16.89 36.33
CA ASP A 75 4.62 16.00 35.31
C ASP A 75 3.12 16.23 35.10
N LEU A 76 2.39 16.58 36.17
CA LEU A 76 1.00 17.04 36.10
C LEU A 76 0.88 18.35 35.30
N LEU A 77 1.71 19.34 35.60
CA LEU A 77 1.70 20.64 34.92
C LEU A 77 2.03 20.51 33.42
N GLN A 78 2.97 19.65 33.03
CA GLN A 78 3.26 19.35 31.63
C GLN A 78 2.06 18.72 30.91
N LYS A 79 1.48 17.65 31.48
CA LYS A 79 0.31 16.96 30.90
C LYS A 79 -0.89 17.89 30.76
N TYR A 80 -1.17 18.69 31.79
CA TYR A 80 -2.28 19.64 31.77
C TYR A 80 -2.03 20.77 30.76
N PHE A 81 -0.80 21.28 30.63
CA PHE A 81 -0.47 22.26 29.60
C PHE A 81 -0.70 21.73 28.18
N LYS A 82 -0.32 20.48 27.90
CA LYS A 82 -0.60 19.84 26.60
C LYS A 82 -2.09 19.70 26.34
N ALA A 83 -2.86 19.24 27.34
CA ALA A 83 -4.32 19.17 27.23
C ALA A 83 -4.94 20.55 26.94
N LEU A 84 -4.47 21.61 27.60
CA LEU A 84 -4.89 23.00 27.29
C LEU A 84 -4.51 23.45 25.87
N CYS A 85 -3.40 22.98 25.30
CA CYS A 85 -3.05 23.24 23.90
C CYS A 85 -4.03 22.57 22.93
N LEU A 86 -4.47 21.34 23.22
CA LEU A 86 -5.51 20.68 22.43
C LEU A 86 -6.84 21.43 22.58
N ILE A 87 -7.24 21.78 23.80
CA ILE A 87 -8.49 22.48 24.08
C ILE A 87 -8.55 23.83 23.34
N GLU A 88 -7.47 24.62 23.32
CA GLU A 88 -7.35 25.90 22.57
C GLU A 88 -7.69 25.75 21.08
N THR A 89 -7.43 24.57 20.48
CA THR A 89 -7.73 24.30 19.06
C THR A 89 -9.12 23.70 18.81
N ARG A 90 -9.77 23.13 19.83
CA ARG A 90 -11.03 22.38 19.69
C ARG A 90 -12.25 23.11 20.24
N PHE A 91 -12.06 23.97 21.23
CA PHE A 91 -13.12 24.63 21.97
C PHE A 91 -12.87 26.15 22.01
N PRO A 92 -13.70 26.97 21.34
CA PRO A 92 -13.60 28.40 21.45
C PRO A 92 -14.10 28.84 22.83
N ILE A 93 -13.19 29.36 23.67
CA ILE A 93 -13.50 29.89 25.01
C ILE A 93 -13.33 31.41 24.95
N SER A 94 -14.45 32.14 25.00
CA SER A 94 -14.53 33.60 24.93
C SER A 94 -15.85 34.08 25.56
N PRO A 95 -16.07 35.40 25.73
CA PRO A 95 -17.36 35.94 26.15
C PRO A 95 -18.52 35.76 25.15
N ASP A 96 -18.27 35.40 23.88
CA ASP A 96 -19.29 35.36 22.83
C ASP A 96 -20.36 34.28 23.08
N ASN A 97 -21.58 34.49 22.60
CA ASN A 97 -22.71 33.59 22.86
C ASN A 97 -22.60 32.21 22.18
N ASP A 98 -21.94 32.13 21.03
CA ASP A 98 -21.72 30.88 20.29
C ASP A 98 -20.45 30.12 20.76
N HIS A 99 -19.76 30.67 21.76
CA HIS A 99 -18.53 30.16 22.35
C HIS A 99 -18.78 29.70 23.80
N ILE A 100 -17.81 29.05 24.44
CA ILE A 100 -17.92 28.57 25.83
C ILE A 100 -17.71 29.74 26.80
N ASN A 101 -18.72 30.60 26.90
CA ASN A 101 -18.71 31.79 27.76
C ASN A 101 -18.92 31.51 29.26
N THR A 102 -19.30 30.29 29.63
CA THR A 102 -19.51 29.88 31.04
C THR A 102 -18.20 29.61 31.80
N VAL A 103 -17.06 29.48 31.11
CA VAL A 103 -15.74 29.24 31.73
C VAL A 103 -15.04 30.57 32.02
N THR A 104 -14.68 30.81 33.28
CA THR A 104 -13.82 31.94 33.69
C THR A 104 -12.64 31.42 34.49
N PHE A 105 -11.42 31.63 33.97
CA PHE A 105 -10.18 31.28 34.63
C PHE A 105 -9.76 32.41 35.59
N VAL A 106 -9.41 32.07 36.83
CA VAL A 106 -9.07 33.06 37.88
C VAL A 106 -7.79 32.65 38.60
N TRP A 107 -6.76 33.49 38.51
CA TRP A 107 -5.44 33.22 39.06
C TRP A 107 -4.93 34.38 39.91
N TYR A 108 -4.37 34.04 41.07
CA TYR A 108 -3.73 34.98 41.99
C TYR A 108 -2.27 35.22 41.61
N ASP A 109 -1.78 36.41 41.91
CA ASP A 109 -0.38 36.79 41.72
C ASP A 109 0.55 36.08 42.72
N ALA A 110 1.65 35.51 42.25
CA ALA A 110 2.59 34.72 43.06
C ALA A 110 3.29 35.55 44.16
N PHE A 111 3.67 36.80 43.85
CA PHE A 111 4.45 37.68 44.72
C PHE A 111 3.56 38.65 45.53
N LYS A 112 2.36 38.94 45.03
CA LYS A 112 1.38 39.84 45.64
C LYS A 112 -0.03 39.23 45.67
N GLN A 113 -0.16 38.07 46.32
CA GLN A 113 -1.34 37.18 46.44
C GLN A 113 -2.73 37.82 46.75
N LYS A 114 -2.80 39.13 47.06
CA LYS A 114 -4.07 39.88 47.11
C LYS A 114 -4.59 40.29 45.72
N GLN A 115 -3.71 40.35 44.72
CA GLN A 115 -4.03 40.65 43.33
C GLN A 115 -4.39 39.36 42.58
N LYS A 116 -5.29 39.48 41.60
CA LYS A 116 -5.72 38.38 40.72
C LYS A 116 -6.08 38.84 39.31
N ALA A 117 -5.88 37.96 38.35
CA ALA A 117 -6.43 38.06 37.00
C ALA A 117 -7.68 37.18 36.88
N SER A 118 -8.59 37.56 35.99
CA SER A 118 -9.86 36.88 35.71
C SER A 118 -10.18 37.03 34.23
N GLN A 119 -10.27 35.93 33.47
CA GLN A 119 -10.54 35.95 32.03
C GLN A 119 -11.41 34.78 31.57
N GLN A 120 -12.33 35.04 30.65
CA GLN A 120 -13.02 34.02 29.85
C GLN A 120 -12.15 33.64 28.64
N ASN A 121 -10.88 33.26 28.86
CA ASN A 121 -9.89 32.97 27.82
C ASN A 121 -8.83 31.97 28.34
N ILE A 122 -8.61 30.89 27.59
CA ILE A 122 -7.65 29.82 27.94
C ILE A 122 -6.19 30.28 28.02
N HIS A 123 -5.83 31.41 27.40
CA HIS A 123 -4.45 31.93 27.42
C HIS A 123 -3.97 32.28 28.84
N LEU A 124 -4.86 32.76 29.73
CA LEU A 124 -4.51 33.02 31.14
C LEU A 124 -4.17 31.73 31.89
N GLU A 125 -4.97 30.68 31.69
CA GLU A 125 -4.74 29.35 32.27
C GLU A 125 -3.39 28.79 31.81
N LYS A 126 -3.14 28.79 30.49
CA LYS A 126 -1.88 28.35 29.89
C LYS A 126 -0.67 29.12 30.44
N ALA A 127 -0.79 30.45 30.56
CA ALA A 127 0.29 31.28 31.09
C ALA A 127 0.60 30.98 32.56
N ALA A 128 -0.44 30.79 33.40
CA ALA A 128 -0.26 30.46 34.81
C ALA A 128 0.28 29.03 35.03
N VAL A 129 -0.16 28.05 34.23
CA VAL A 129 0.38 26.68 34.27
C VAL A 129 1.87 26.65 33.90
N LEU A 130 2.30 27.41 32.89
CA LEU A 130 3.72 27.54 32.54
C LEU A 130 4.54 28.25 33.63
N PHE A 131 3.97 29.27 34.27
CA PHE A 131 4.61 29.95 35.40
C PHE A 131 4.82 28.96 36.57
N ASN A 132 3.80 28.17 36.90
CA ASN A 132 3.90 27.14 37.93
C ASN A 132 4.90 26.04 37.56
N LEU A 133 5.03 25.67 36.27
CA LEU A 133 6.06 24.74 35.81
C LEU A 133 7.47 25.29 36.07
N GLY A 134 7.72 26.55 35.73
CA GLY A 134 8.99 27.22 36.05
C GLY A 134 9.25 27.35 37.57
N ALA A 135 8.20 27.64 38.33
CA ALA A 135 8.26 27.69 39.80
C ALA A 135 8.63 26.33 40.41
N VAL A 136 7.95 25.26 40.01
CA VAL A 136 8.22 23.89 40.48
C VAL A 136 9.62 23.43 40.08
N TYR A 137 10.09 23.73 38.86
CA TYR A 137 11.49 23.47 38.50
C TYR A 137 12.50 24.24 39.38
N SER A 138 12.21 25.48 39.78
CA SER A 138 13.08 26.23 40.70
C SER A 138 13.11 25.62 42.11
N GLN A 139 11.99 25.06 42.58
CA GLN A 139 11.88 24.35 43.86
C GLN A 139 12.59 22.99 43.82
N ILE A 140 12.47 22.25 42.71
CA ILE A 140 13.27 21.05 42.44
C ILE A 140 14.77 21.39 42.51
N GLY A 141 15.20 22.51 41.91
CA GLY A 141 16.59 22.98 41.94
C GLY A 141 17.12 23.29 43.35
N LEU A 142 16.27 23.75 44.27
CA LEU A 142 16.61 23.91 45.70
C LEU A 142 16.60 22.60 46.50
N SER A 143 15.89 21.57 46.05
CA SER A 143 15.72 20.32 46.81
C SER A 143 16.96 19.40 46.80
N PHE A 144 17.89 19.62 45.86
CA PHE A 144 19.10 18.79 45.72
C PHE A 144 20.25 19.29 46.61
N ASP A 145 20.97 18.35 47.25
CA ASP A 145 22.15 18.68 48.05
C ASP A 145 23.35 19.08 47.17
N ARG A 146 23.56 20.39 47.07
CA ARG A 146 24.68 21.01 46.36
C ARG A 146 26.05 20.87 47.04
N ALA A 147 26.16 20.22 48.21
CA ALA A 147 27.44 19.73 48.70
C ALA A 147 27.97 18.57 47.84
N THR A 148 27.08 17.71 47.32
CA THR A 148 27.44 16.58 46.45
C THR A 148 27.70 17.02 45.00
N VAL A 149 28.53 16.25 44.28
CA VAL A 149 28.75 16.46 42.83
C VAL A 149 27.47 16.22 42.03
N GLU A 150 26.67 15.22 42.41
CA GLU A 150 25.46 14.85 41.67
C GLU A 150 24.31 15.82 41.92
N GLY A 151 24.08 16.22 43.17
CA GLY A 151 23.08 17.23 43.51
C GLY A 151 23.36 18.59 42.84
N ARG A 152 24.63 18.96 42.65
CA ARG A 152 24.98 20.13 41.80
C ARG A 152 24.58 19.94 40.35
N LYS A 153 24.83 18.78 39.71
CA LYS A 153 24.35 18.52 38.33
C LYS A 153 22.83 18.60 38.25
N GLN A 154 22.14 17.95 39.17
CA GLN A 154 20.68 17.90 39.21
C GLN A 154 20.07 19.29 39.41
N ALA A 155 20.66 20.13 40.27
CA ALA A 155 20.30 21.53 40.42
C ALA A 155 20.55 22.36 39.15
N ILE A 156 21.69 22.18 38.45
CA ILE A 156 21.97 22.83 37.15
C ILE A 156 20.85 22.50 36.15
N HIS A 157 20.51 21.23 35.97
CA HIS A 157 19.47 20.80 35.04
C HIS A 157 18.08 21.33 35.43
N ALA A 158 17.75 21.37 36.72
CA ALA A 158 16.49 21.91 37.21
C ALA A 158 16.36 23.44 36.99
N PHE A 159 17.40 24.22 37.27
CA PHE A 159 17.39 25.67 37.01
C PHE A 159 17.43 26.00 35.51
N ILE A 160 18.13 25.21 34.68
CA ILE A 160 18.06 25.30 33.21
C ILE A 160 16.64 25.03 32.69
N ALA A 161 15.93 24.06 33.29
CA ALA A 161 14.54 23.78 32.96
C ALA A 161 13.59 24.90 33.44
N ALA A 162 13.78 25.44 34.65
CA ALA A 162 13.04 26.59 35.15
C ALA A 162 13.17 27.80 34.21
N ALA A 163 14.40 28.13 33.80
CA ALA A 163 14.66 29.18 32.82
C ALA A 163 13.99 28.89 31.47
N GLY A 164 14.03 27.64 30.99
CA GLY A 164 13.33 27.21 29.79
C GLY A 164 11.81 27.38 29.85
N SER A 165 11.19 27.10 31.00
CA SER A 165 9.76 27.33 31.23
C SER A 165 9.39 28.82 31.19
N PHE A 166 10.17 29.68 31.86
CA PHE A 166 9.92 31.12 31.85
C PHE A 166 10.19 31.77 30.48
N ALA A 167 11.20 31.31 29.75
CA ALA A 167 11.45 31.72 28.36
C ALA A 167 10.28 31.32 27.44
N PHE A 168 9.84 30.06 27.49
CA PHE A 168 8.73 29.57 26.69
C PHE A 168 7.41 30.29 27.02
N LEU A 169 7.16 30.59 28.30
CA LEU A 169 6.06 31.45 28.75
C LEU A 169 6.13 32.85 28.12
N ARG A 170 7.29 33.53 28.21
CA ARG A 170 7.51 34.86 27.62
C ARG A 170 7.14 34.86 26.14
N ASP A 171 7.67 33.90 25.40
CA ASP A 171 7.70 33.92 23.94
C ASP A 171 6.40 33.40 23.31
N ASN A 172 5.60 32.60 24.03
CA ASN A 172 4.41 31.92 23.48
C ASN A 172 3.07 32.26 24.17
N ALA A 173 3.08 32.71 25.43
CA ALA A 173 1.86 32.80 26.25
C ALA A 173 1.68 34.12 27.03
N ALA A 174 2.76 34.79 27.46
CA ALA A 174 2.68 36.02 28.25
C ALA A 174 1.92 37.13 27.51
N THR A 175 2.32 37.44 26.27
CA THR A 175 1.63 38.43 25.41
C THR A 175 0.18 38.04 25.14
N LYS A 176 -0.09 36.75 24.89
CA LYS A 176 -1.45 36.23 24.67
C LYS A 176 -2.36 36.42 25.89
N ALA A 177 -1.86 36.18 27.10
CA ALA A 177 -2.61 36.42 28.33
C ALA A 177 -2.82 37.92 28.60
N SER A 178 -1.83 38.77 28.29
CA SER A 178 -1.94 40.23 28.45
C SER A 178 -2.88 40.93 27.48
N MET A 179 -3.34 40.27 26.41
CA MET A 179 -4.43 40.79 25.55
C MET A 179 -5.83 40.65 26.18
N GLY A 180 -5.97 39.88 27.26
CA GLY A 180 -7.25 39.71 27.96
C GLY A 180 -7.60 40.87 28.90
N THR A 181 -8.85 40.87 29.40
CA THR A 181 -9.43 41.98 30.19
C THR A 181 -8.77 42.24 31.55
N SER A 182 -7.96 41.33 32.08
CA SER A 182 -7.11 41.55 33.26
C SER A 182 -5.93 40.58 33.31
N THR A 183 -4.76 41.05 33.76
CA THR A 183 -3.54 40.22 33.92
C THR A 183 -2.80 40.58 35.21
N THR A 184 -1.92 39.69 35.69
CA THR A 184 -1.07 39.92 36.88
C THR A 184 0.38 40.20 36.47
N VAL A 185 1.10 41.00 37.28
CA VAL A 185 2.46 41.46 36.94
C VAL A 185 3.44 40.28 36.86
N ASP A 186 3.21 39.23 37.66
CA ASP A 186 4.01 38.00 37.61
C ASP A 186 4.01 37.29 36.25
N LEU A 187 2.98 37.47 35.41
CA LEU A 187 2.87 36.94 34.04
C LEU A 187 3.34 37.92 32.95
N SER A 188 3.79 39.13 33.31
CA SER A 188 4.32 40.11 32.34
C SER A 188 5.61 39.61 31.68
N VAL A 189 5.83 40.00 30.42
CA VAL A 189 7.01 39.66 29.61
C VAL A 189 8.31 40.03 30.34
N GLU A 190 8.30 41.17 31.01
CA GLU A 190 9.39 41.72 31.82
C GLU A 190 9.65 40.86 33.06
N CYS A 191 8.60 40.46 33.79
CA CYS A 191 8.75 39.62 34.98
C CYS A 191 9.26 38.22 34.62
N VAL A 192 8.67 37.56 33.63
CA VAL A 192 9.10 36.20 33.26
C VAL A 192 10.48 36.21 32.59
N GLY A 193 10.84 37.27 31.86
CA GLY A 193 12.20 37.49 31.36
C GLY A 193 13.23 37.70 32.48
N MET A 194 12.86 38.41 33.56
CA MET A 194 13.69 38.54 34.76
C MET A 194 13.87 37.18 35.46
N LEU A 195 12.79 36.40 35.59
CA LEU A 195 12.84 35.06 36.20
C LEU A 195 13.67 34.07 35.37
N GLU A 196 13.61 34.10 34.03
CA GLU A 196 14.55 33.35 33.15
C GLU A 196 16.00 33.63 33.55
N ARG A 197 16.36 34.91 33.66
CA ARG A 197 17.74 35.36 33.93
C ARG A 197 18.21 35.00 35.33
N LEU A 198 17.33 35.14 36.33
CA LEU A 198 17.59 34.68 37.69
C LEU A 198 17.85 33.17 37.77
N MET A 199 17.06 32.37 37.03
CA MET A 199 17.26 30.92 36.98
C MET A 199 18.55 30.54 36.23
N LEU A 200 18.90 31.23 35.14
CA LEU A 200 20.21 31.04 34.47
C LEU A 200 21.39 31.43 35.38
N ALA A 201 21.27 32.50 36.16
CA ALA A 201 22.29 32.91 37.13
C ALA A 201 22.54 31.81 38.17
N GLN A 202 21.46 31.22 38.73
CA GLN A 202 21.55 30.12 39.70
C GLN A 202 22.06 28.81 39.08
N ALA A 203 21.72 28.52 37.83
CA ALA A 203 22.29 27.39 37.10
C ALA A 203 23.80 27.55 36.91
N GLN A 204 24.25 28.72 36.44
CA GLN A 204 25.66 29.04 36.25
C GLN A 204 26.42 29.09 37.61
N GLU A 205 25.78 29.51 38.70
CA GLU A 205 26.36 29.43 40.06
C GLU A 205 26.60 27.97 40.48
N CYS A 206 25.64 27.06 40.24
CA CYS A 206 25.86 25.63 40.48
C CYS A 206 27.00 25.07 39.60
N VAL A 207 27.17 25.57 38.36
CA VAL A 207 28.34 25.23 37.53
C VAL A 207 29.63 25.79 38.14
N PHE A 208 29.62 27.01 38.68
CA PHE A 208 30.77 27.59 39.37
C PHE A 208 31.17 26.76 40.60
N GLU A 209 30.22 26.43 41.49
CA GLU A 209 30.45 25.55 42.64
C GLU A 209 31.05 24.20 42.21
N ASN A 210 30.55 23.63 41.11
CA ASN A 210 31.08 22.39 40.53
C ASN A 210 32.47 22.55 39.88
N THR A 211 32.77 23.74 39.35
CA THR A 211 34.07 24.09 38.74
C THR A 211 35.16 24.22 39.81
N ILE A 212 34.84 24.86 40.94
CA ILE A 212 35.71 24.91 42.13
C ILE A 212 35.93 23.50 42.69
N ALA A 213 34.87 22.72 42.88
CA ALA A 213 34.95 21.36 43.44
C ALA A 213 35.75 20.37 42.57
N LYS A 214 35.92 20.65 41.28
CA LYS A 214 36.77 19.89 40.35
C LYS A 214 38.27 20.26 40.41
N GLY A 215 38.65 21.32 41.13
CA GLY A 215 40.03 21.82 41.12
C GLY A 215 40.44 22.49 39.81
N SER A 216 39.50 23.15 39.12
CA SER A 216 39.77 23.86 37.86
C SER A 216 40.71 25.05 38.08
N THR A 217 41.48 25.45 37.05
CA THR A 217 42.45 26.56 37.18
C THR A 217 41.77 27.90 37.51
N PRO A 218 42.46 28.85 38.18
CA PRO A 218 41.87 30.12 38.58
C PRO A 218 41.25 30.90 37.41
N GLY A 219 41.91 30.93 36.26
CA GLY A 219 41.39 31.58 35.04
C GLY A 219 40.08 31.01 34.50
N VAL A 220 39.88 29.68 34.57
CA VAL A 220 38.60 29.05 34.20
C VAL A 220 37.52 29.41 35.22
N CYS A 221 37.87 29.38 36.50
CA CYS A 221 36.97 29.78 37.58
C CYS A 221 36.53 31.25 37.45
N ALA A 222 37.45 32.15 37.09
CA ALA A 222 37.17 33.57 36.87
C ALA A 222 36.17 33.79 35.73
N LYS A 223 36.35 33.11 34.59
CA LYS A 223 35.48 33.22 33.42
C LYS A 223 34.06 32.74 33.69
N ILE A 224 33.93 31.62 34.40
CA ILE A 224 32.62 31.07 34.79
C ILE A 224 31.96 31.97 35.83
N SER A 225 32.71 32.46 36.82
CA SER A 225 32.24 33.39 37.86
C SER A 225 31.75 34.72 37.28
N ARG A 226 32.49 35.33 36.34
CA ARG A 226 32.07 36.60 35.72
C ARG A 226 30.71 36.46 35.03
N GLN A 227 30.45 35.32 34.41
CA GLN A 227 29.16 35.04 33.79
C GLN A 227 28.01 34.85 34.80
N VAL A 228 28.28 34.30 36.00
CA VAL A 228 27.28 34.30 37.10
C VAL A 228 26.93 35.76 37.45
N GLY A 229 27.94 36.61 37.60
CA GLY A 229 27.77 38.04 37.85
C GLY A 229 26.93 38.73 36.78
N LEU A 230 27.24 38.51 35.49
CA LEU A 230 26.49 39.07 34.35
C LEU A 230 25.00 38.68 34.38
N TYR A 231 24.66 37.40 34.60
CA TYR A 231 23.25 37.00 34.66
C TYR A 231 22.50 37.61 35.86
N TYR A 232 23.18 37.80 37.00
CA TYR A 232 22.60 38.55 38.13
C TYR A 232 22.52 40.07 37.87
N GLU A 233 23.43 40.66 37.10
CA GLU A 233 23.37 42.07 36.66
C GLU A 233 22.20 42.29 35.69
N GLU A 234 21.98 41.39 34.73
CA GLU A 234 20.83 41.38 33.82
C GLU A 234 19.51 41.26 34.60
N ALA A 235 19.42 40.35 35.58
CA ALA A 235 18.26 40.22 36.46
C ALA A 235 18.05 41.46 37.36
N LEU A 236 19.12 42.08 37.86
CA LEU A 236 19.06 43.31 38.66
C LEU A 236 18.54 44.49 37.85
N ALA A 237 18.99 44.63 36.60
CA ALA A 237 18.54 45.68 35.70
C ALA A 237 17.02 45.59 35.46
N ALA A 238 16.51 44.38 35.20
CA ALA A 238 15.08 44.13 35.06
C ALA A 238 14.31 44.41 36.38
N LEU A 239 14.78 43.92 37.53
CA LEU A 239 14.19 44.21 38.84
C LEU A 239 14.20 45.71 39.22
N SER A 240 15.04 46.52 38.58
CA SER A 240 15.15 47.95 38.83
C SER A 240 14.13 48.79 38.04
N VAL A 241 13.49 48.22 37.03
CA VAL A 241 12.38 48.85 36.27
C VAL A 241 11.17 49.04 37.19
N ALA A 242 10.54 50.22 37.15
CA ALA A 242 9.52 50.63 38.11
C ALA A 242 8.38 49.61 38.31
N SER A 243 7.90 48.99 37.22
CA SER A 243 6.84 47.98 37.25
C SER A 243 7.19 46.73 38.07
N LEU A 244 8.45 46.30 38.09
CA LEU A 244 8.91 45.16 38.89
C LEU A 244 9.44 45.60 40.26
N LYS A 245 10.07 46.77 40.34
CA LYS A 245 10.70 47.31 41.56
C LYS A 245 9.73 47.49 42.72
N ASP A 246 8.51 47.93 42.45
CA ASP A 246 7.46 48.10 43.47
C ASP A 246 6.60 46.83 43.64
N HIS A 247 6.77 45.84 42.74
CA HIS A 247 6.09 44.56 42.78
C HIS A 247 6.84 43.50 43.60
N PHE A 248 8.17 43.43 43.47
CA PHE A 248 9.03 42.52 44.24
C PHE A 248 9.37 43.09 45.63
N ASP A 249 9.53 42.20 46.61
CA ASP A 249 9.96 42.63 47.95
C ASP A 249 11.45 42.97 47.97
N LYS A 250 11.83 44.01 48.72
CA LYS A 250 13.20 44.59 48.71
C LYS A 250 14.31 43.57 49.03
N GLY A 251 13.99 42.47 49.72
CA GLY A 251 14.92 41.36 49.97
C GLY A 251 15.35 40.62 48.71
N TRP A 252 14.49 40.49 47.69
CA TRP A 252 14.86 39.91 46.38
C TRP A 252 15.86 40.81 45.64
N ILE A 253 15.57 42.11 45.58
CA ILE A 253 16.46 43.10 44.95
C ILE A 253 17.83 43.10 45.65
N ALA A 254 17.85 43.12 46.98
CA ALA A 254 19.09 43.04 47.77
C ALA A 254 19.84 41.72 47.54
N HIS A 255 19.16 40.57 47.49
CA HIS A 255 19.77 39.28 47.20
C HIS A 255 20.47 39.27 45.83
N VAL A 256 19.77 39.69 44.79
CA VAL A 256 20.29 39.73 43.41
C VAL A 256 21.44 40.72 43.27
N GLN A 257 21.36 41.90 43.88
CA GLN A 257 22.44 42.89 43.88
C GLN A 257 23.70 42.38 44.60
N LEU A 258 23.54 41.69 45.73
CA LEU A 258 24.65 41.10 46.48
C LEU A 258 25.28 39.93 45.72
N LYS A 259 24.49 39.11 45.03
CA LYS A 259 24.98 38.03 44.16
C LYS A 259 25.78 38.55 42.98
N ALA A 260 25.27 39.56 42.25
CA ALA A 260 26.01 40.24 41.18
C ALA A 260 27.40 40.72 41.67
N SER A 261 27.40 41.44 42.80
CA SER A 261 28.61 42.00 43.42
C SER A 261 29.58 40.91 43.89
N LEU A 262 29.07 39.84 44.52
CA LEU A 262 29.84 38.68 44.97
C LEU A 262 30.57 38.02 43.80
N PHE A 263 29.86 37.73 42.71
CA PHE A 263 30.44 37.01 41.56
C PHE A 263 31.33 37.90 40.68
N TYR A 264 31.10 39.21 40.63
CA TYR A 264 32.08 40.15 40.08
C TYR A 264 33.39 40.15 40.88
N ALA A 265 33.31 40.21 42.21
CA ALA A 265 34.48 40.21 43.08
C ALA A 265 35.20 38.85 43.09
N GLU A 266 34.48 37.74 43.05
CA GLU A 266 35.04 36.39 42.95
C GLU A 266 35.74 36.21 41.59
N ALA A 267 35.21 36.77 40.50
CA ALA A 267 35.90 36.80 39.22
C ALA A 267 37.20 37.64 39.26
N CYS A 268 37.17 38.83 39.90
CA CYS A 268 38.37 39.64 40.14
C CYS A 268 39.42 38.86 40.94
N TYR A 269 39.00 38.20 42.02
CA TYR A 269 39.86 37.39 42.88
C TYR A 269 40.49 36.21 42.12
N ARG A 270 39.68 35.39 41.43
CA ARG A 270 40.18 34.24 40.67
C ARG A 270 41.10 34.65 39.53
N TYR A 271 40.83 35.77 38.86
CA TYR A 271 41.71 36.28 37.80
C TYR A 271 43.01 36.85 38.37
N SER A 272 42.99 37.48 39.54
CA SER A 272 44.20 37.96 40.22
C SER A 272 45.22 36.84 40.47
N LEU A 273 44.77 35.62 40.77
CA LEU A 273 45.65 34.46 40.94
C LEU A 273 46.31 34.03 39.60
N GLU A 274 45.59 34.10 38.48
CA GLU A 274 46.15 33.83 37.13
C GLU A 274 47.16 34.92 36.71
N LEU A 275 46.90 36.18 37.05
CA LEU A 275 47.82 37.30 36.79
C LEU A 275 49.09 37.17 37.65
N HIS A 276 48.95 36.73 38.90
CA HIS A 276 50.07 36.49 39.81
C HIS A 276 50.99 35.36 39.31
N GLU A 277 50.43 34.27 38.77
CA GLU A 277 51.17 33.17 38.13
C GLU A 277 51.95 33.60 36.86
N LYS A 278 51.69 34.81 36.33
CA LYS A 278 52.35 35.41 35.16
C LYS A 278 53.20 36.64 35.49
N GLU A 279 53.35 36.99 36.77
CA GLU A 279 54.02 38.22 37.23
C GLU A 279 53.34 39.53 36.74
N GLU A 280 52.06 39.50 36.35
CA GLU A 280 51.26 40.66 35.89
C GLU A 280 50.72 41.49 37.08
N ILE A 281 51.58 41.72 38.09
CA ILE A 281 51.22 42.20 39.45
C ILE A 281 50.52 43.57 39.45
N ALA A 282 50.86 44.45 38.49
CA ALA A 282 50.19 45.73 38.33
C ALA A 282 48.67 45.56 38.10
N GLU A 283 48.27 44.61 37.26
CA GLU A 283 46.86 44.31 37.03
C GLU A 283 46.26 43.52 38.20
N GLU A 284 47.00 42.59 38.82
CA GLU A 284 46.58 41.87 40.04
C GLU A 284 46.04 42.85 41.10
N ILE A 285 46.84 43.88 41.42
CA ILE A 285 46.50 44.93 42.39
C ILE A 285 45.25 45.72 41.95
N ALA A 286 45.16 46.08 40.66
CA ALA A 286 44.05 46.88 40.15
C ALA A 286 42.73 46.09 40.18
N ARG A 287 42.74 44.80 39.79
CA ARG A 287 41.58 43.88 39.87
C ARG A 287 41.13 43.67 41.31
N LEU A 288 42.07 43.40 42.23
CA LEU A 288 41.76 43.20 43.65
C LEU A 288 41.18 44.46 44.31
N LYS A 289 41.71 45.66 44.00
CA LYS A 289 41.12 46.94 44.43
C LYS A 289 39.69 47.12 43.91
N SER A 290 39.43 46.79 42.64
CA SER A 290 38.08 46.84 42.07
C SER A 290 37.10 45.89 42.76
N GLY A 291 37.51 44.64 43.02
CA GLY A 291 36.68 43.66 43.73
C GLY A 291 36.38 44.08 45.17
N SER A 292 37.41 44.49 45.92
CA SER A 292 37.27 44.96 47.32
C SER A 292 36.32 46.16 47.43
N SER A 293 36.49 47.16 46.55
CA SER A 293 35.65 48.36 46.52
C SER A 293 34.16 48.03 46.30
N MET A 294 33.86 47.12 45.37
CA MET A 294 32.50 46.67 45.07
C MET A 294 31.83 45.99 46.29
N LEU A 295 32.55 45.11 46.99
CA LEU A 295 32.03 44.43 48.18
C LEU A 295 31.79 45.40 49.35
N SER A 296 32.74 46.32 49.57
CA SER A 296 32.62 47.38 50.58
C SER A 296 31.53 48.42 50.26
N GLU A 297 31.15 48.59 48.99
CA GLU A 297 30.01 49.42 48.60
C GLU A 297 28.67 48.70 48.82
N VAL A 298 28.48 47.49 48.27
CA VAL A 298 27.19 46.80 48.33
C VAL A 298 26.75 46.47 49.77
N LYS A 299 27.71 46.25 50.69
CA LYS A 299 27.46 46.10 52.13
C LYS A 299 26.73 47.30 52.77
N LYS A 300 26.86 48.50 52.22
CA LYS A 300 26.17 49.71 52.74
C LYS A 300 24.66 49.69 52.42
N SER A 301 24.28 48.94 51.38
CA SER A 301 22.91 48.87 50.84
C SER A 301 22.17 47.57 51.22
N SER A 302 22.81 46.63 51.92
CA SER A 302 22.35 45.25 52.12
C SER A 302 21.22 45.05 53.16
N ARG A 303 20.31 46.01 53.34
CA ARG A 303 19.20 45.89 54.31
C ARG A 303 18.21 44.81 53.87
N GLY A 304 17.96 43.84 54.75
CA GLY A 304 17.07 42.69 54.46
C GLY A 304 17.76 41.53 53.73
N ALA A 305 19.08 41.56 53.57
CA ALA A 305 19.85 40.44 53.04
C ALA A 305 19.99 39.29 54.06
N ALA A 306 20.09 38.07 53.56
CA ALA A 306 20.26 36.88 54.39
C ALA A 306 21.71 36.75 54.91
N ALA A 307 21.87 36.39 56.20
CA ALA A 307 23.15 36.40 56.89
C ALA A 307 24.23 35.52 56.23
N GLN A 308 23.88 34.37 55.66
CA GLN A 308 24.81 33.47 54.97
C GLN A 308 25.47 34.14 53.74
N LEU A 309 24.75 35.02 53.03
CA LEU A 309 25.29 35.76 51.89
C LEU A 309 26.24 36.88 52.33
N LEU A 310 25.96 37.52 53.47
CA LEU A 310 26.84 38.54 54.07
C LEU A 310 28.13 37.93 54.65
N ASP A 311 28.05 36.71 55.21
CA ASP A 311 29.18 35.90 55.63
C ASP A 311 30.05 35.48 54.43
N ALA A 312 29.46 34.94 53.36
CA ALA A 312 30.16 34.59 52.12
C ALA A 312 30.91 35.80 51.52
N ILE A 313 30.24 36.96 51.40
CA ILE A 313 30.85 38.21 50.94
C ILE A 313 32.00 38.65 51.87
N SER A 314 31.85 38.53 53.19
CA SER A 314 32.89 38.96 54.13
C SER A 314 34.11 38.03 54.14
N LYS A 315 33.90 36.72 53.90
CA LYS A 315 34.99 35.75 53.68
C LYS A 315 35.75 36.04 52.40
N LEU A 316 35.05 36.39 51.31
CA LEU A 316 35.70 36.78 50.05
C LEU A 316 36.47 38.10 50.20
N GLU A 317 35.87 39.13 50.78
CA GLU A 317 36.53 40.43 51.01
C GLU A 317 37.81 40.29 51.85
N ALA A 318 37.78 39.45 52.89
CA ALA A 318 38.97 39.13 53.68
C ALA A 318 40.07 38.41 52.87
N ASN A 319 39.71 37.55 51.92
CA ASN A 319 40.67 36.88 51.04
C ASN A 319 41.22 37.81 49.95
N ILE A 320 40.38 38.68 49.37
CA ILE A 320 40.79 39.73 48.43
C ILE A 320 41.79 40.66 49.11
N ASN A 321 41.49 41.17 50.30
CA ASN A 321 42.36 42.11 50.99
C ASN A 321 43.71 41.48 51.38
N ARG A 322 43.75 40.22 51.85
CA ARG A 322 45.01 39.49 52.10
C ARG A 322 45.90 39.37 50.86
N ASN A 323 45.32 39.09 49.70
CA ASN A 323 46.07 38.98 48.45
C ASN A 323 46.48 40.36 47.92
N LEU A 324 45.66 41.39 48.15
CA LEU A 324 45.96 42.77 47.80
C LEU A 324 47.14 43.32 48.61
N ASP A 325 47.14 43.13 49.93
CA ASP A 325 48.22 43.54 50.82
C ASP A 325 49.54 42.86 50.45
N ARG A 326 49.48 41.58 50.05
CA ARG A 326 50.61 40.81 49.51
C ARG A 326 51.12 41.41 48.20
N ALA A 327 50.26 41.52 47.18
CA ALA A 327 50.63 41.98 45.85
C ALA A 327 51.17 43.42 45.87
N VAL A 328 50.57 44.32 46.63
CA VAL A 328 51.08 45.69 46.85
C VAL A 328 52.46 45.65 47.49
N LYS A 329 52.64 44.90 48.59
CA LYS A 329 53.94 44.79 49.29
C LYS A 329 55.05 44.18 48.42
N GLU A 330 54.71 43.28 47.50
CA GLU A 330 55.64 42.69 46.54
C GLU A 330 55.94 43.66 45.39
N ASN A 331 54.94 44.35 44.84
CA ASN A 331 55.14 45.39 43.85
C ASN A 331 56.01 46.54 44.37
N ASP A 332 55.72 47.05 45.57
CA ASP A 332 56.45 48.17 46.20
C ASP A 332 57.90 47.82 46.60
N ARG A 333 58.31 46.55 46.46
CA ARG A 333 59.63 46.05 46.89
C ARG A 333 60.43 45.28 45.83
N VAL A 334 59.77 44.77 44.79
CA VAL A 334 60.37 43.86 43.79
C VAL A 334 60.04 44.34 42.37
N TYR A 335 58.76 44.35 41.99
CA TYR A 335 58.35 44.56 40.61
C TYR A 335 58.29 46.05 40.20
N LEU A 336 58.01 46.95 41.16
CA LEU A 336 57.93 48.41 41.01
C LEU A 336 57.05 48.90 39.83
N MET A 337 56.05 48.10 39.46
CA MET A 337 55.19 48.39 38.31
C MET A 337 54.16 49.48 38.66
N ARG A 338 53.80 50.29 37.65
CA ARG A 338 52.75 51.30 37.78
C ARG A 338 51.37 50.65 37.70
N VAL A 339 50.67 50.59 38.83
CA VAL A 339 49.28 50.10 38.91
C VAL A 339 48.37 50.96 38.00
N PRO A 340 47.62 50.36 37.04
CA PRO A 340 46.67 51.07 36.18
C PRO A 340 45.41 51.50 36.94
N SER A 341 44.63 52.42 36.36
CA SER A 341 43.31 52.78 36.89
C SER A 341 42.26 51.71 36.54
N PRO A 342 41.25 51.45 37.40
CA PRO A 342 40.17 50.50 37.08
C PRO A 342 39.46 50.75 35.74
N SER A 343 39.37 52.02 35.33
CA SER A 343 38.79 52.46 34.05
C SER A 343 39.64 52.15 32.80
N SER A 344 40.91 51.78 32.96
CA SER A 344 41.81 51.41 31.86
C SER A 344 42.07 49.90 31.78
N LEU A 345 41.38 49.10 32.61
CA LEU A 345 41.47 47.64 32.56
C LEU A 345 40.58 47.07 31.44
N PRO A 346 41.00 46.02 30.72
CA PRO A 346 40.11 45.33 29.79
C PRO A 346 38.95 44.66 30.56
N PRO A 347 37.77 44.45 29.92
CA PRO A 347 36.68 43.70 30.53
C PRO A 347 37.13 42.31 30.98
N LEU A 348 36.67 41.84 32.15
CA LEU A 348 36.93 40.47 32.57
C LEU A 348 36.28 39.50 31.57
N PRO A 349 37.00 38.49 31.07
CA PRO A 349 36.43 37.50 30.15
C PRO A 349 35.36 36.69 30.89
N ALA A 350 34.26 36.38 30.19
CA ALA A 350 33.14 35.60 30.71
C ALA A 350 32.91 34.35 29.85
N PHE A 351 32.36 33.29 30.44
CA PHE A 351 32.02 32.07 29.69
C PHE A 351 30.77 31.38 30.27
N SER A 352 29.72 31.26 29.47
CA SER A 352 28.51 30.53 29.87
C SER A 352 28.62 29.04 29.57
N MET A 353 28.30 28.25 30.59
CA MET A 353 28.18 26.80 30.53
C MET A 353 26.71 26.35 30.54
N VAL A 354 25.78 27.31 30.58
CA VAL A 354 24.34 27.07 30.67
C VAL A 354 23.59 27.73 29.51
N LYS A 355 22.53 27.09 29.06
CA LYS A 355 21.56 27.60 28.08
C LYS A 355 20.17 27.16 28.54
N ILE A 356 19.14 27.94 28.23
CA ILE A 356 17.75 27.56 28.50
C ILE A 356 17.41 26.20 27.86
N MET A 357 16.59 25.40 28.55
CA MET A 357 16.05 24.16 27.99
C MET A 357 15.02 24.49 26.88
N PRO A 358 15.11 23.86 25.69
CA PRO A 358 14.09 24.03 24.65
C PRO A 358 12.81 23.28 25.05
N MET A 359 11.84 24.01 25.62
CA MET A 359 10.59 23.41 26.10
C MET A 359 9.65 22.92 24.98
N ASN A 360 9.91 23.28 23.72
CA ASN A 360 9.10 22.92 22.56
C ASN A 360 8.85 21.40 22.46
N GLU A 361 9.87 20.57 22.70
CA GLU A 361 9.76 19.10 22.64
C GLU A 361 9.08 18.51 23.89
N VAL A 362 9.31 19.12 25.06
CA VAL A 362 8.75 18.69 26.34
C VAL A 362 7.23 18.95 26.40
N LEU A 363 6.82 20.09 25.86
CA LEU A 363 5.44 20.58 25.84
C LEU A 363 4.72 20.31 24.50
N ASP A 364 5.33 19.52 23.62
CA ASP A 364 4.75 19.11 22.35
C ASP A 364 3.45 18.33 22.56
N ALA A 365 2.34 18.92 22.12
CA ALA A 365 1.01 18.31 22.17
C ALA A 365 0.63 17.57 20.87
N SER A 366 1.43 17.61 19.79
CA SER A 366 1.05 17.07 18.48
C SER A 366 0.91 15.53 18.45
N LYS A 367 1.48 14.85 19.45
CA LYS A 367 1.44 13.39 19.64
C LYS A 367 0.31 12.94 20.56
N GLU A 368 -0.30 13.87 21.28
CA GLU A 368 -1.42 13.62 22.20
C GLU A 368 -2.72 13.55 21.40
N LYS A 369 -3.62 12.61 21.72
CA LYS A 369 -4.81 12.31 20.89
C LYS A 369 -6.15 12.78 21.48
N MET A 370 -6.13 13.52 22.58
CA MET A 370 -7.36 13.94 23.26
C MET A 370 -8.19 14.84 22.32
N PHE A 371 -9.51 14.63 22.27
CA PHE A 371 -10.43 15.39 21.42
C PHE A 371 -10.11 15.36 19.91
N ALA A 372 -9.36 14.35 19.44
CA ALA A 372 -8.91 14.30 18.04
C ALA A 372 -10.06 14.26 17.01
N SER A 373 -11.21 13.68 17.37
CA SER A 373 -12.43 13.64 16.55
C SER A 373 -13.19 14.96 16.45
N LEU A 374 -12.94 15.91 17.36
CA LEU A 374 -13.55 17.24 17.28
C LEU A 374 -12.85 18.07 16.20
N VAL A 375 -13.55 18.28 15.09
CA VAL A 375 -13.12 19.16 13.99
C VAL A 375 -14.22 20.20 13.76
N PRO A 376 -14.01 21.48 14.13
CA PRO A 376 -14.96 22.55 13.87
C PRO A 376 -15.31 22.67 12.40
N ASP A 377 -16.56 23.02 12.14
CA ASP A 377 -17.17 23.17 10.81
C ASP A 377 -16.32 24.01 9.82
N SER A 378 -15.64 25.04 10.32
CA SER A 378 -14.74 25.90 9.54
C SER A 378 -13.48 25.16 9.07
N SER A 379 -12.88 24.35 9.95
CA SER A 379 -11.71 23.52 9.64
C SER A 379 -12.09 22.32 8.77
N ALA A 380 -13.27 21.73 8.97
CA ALA A 380 -13.79 20.66 8.12
C ALA A 380 -14.01 21.13 6.68
N LYS A 381 -14.69 22.28 6.48
CA LYS A 381 -14.92 22.88 5.15
C LYS A 381 -13.61 23.30 4.48
N ALA A 382 -12.66 23.84 5.25
CA ALA A 382 -11.33 24.17 4.73
C ALA A 382 -10.53 22.92 4.33
N LEU A 383 -10.61 21.83 5.09
CA LEU A 383 -9.99 20.54 4.76
C LEU A 383 -10.58 19.96 3.48
N SER A 384 -11.92 19.93 3.32
CA SER A 384 -12.56 19.44 2.10
C SER A 384 -12.09 20.20 0.85
N ARG A 385 -12.02 21.54 0.92
CA ARG A 385 -11.49 22.37 -0.18
C ARG A 385 -10.01 22.13 -0.45
N TYR A 386 -9.19 21.95 0.59
CA TYR A 386 -7.78 21.62 0.41
C TYR A 386 -7.59 20.26 -0.28
N THR A 387 -8.32 19.23 0.16
CA THR A 387 -8.31 17.91 -0.45
C THR A 387 -8.75 17.95 -1.92
N GLU A 388 -9.76 18.76 -2.27
CA GLU A 388 -10.17 18.98 -3.66
C GLU A 388 -9.04 19.60 -4.51
N MET A 389 -8.31 20.59 -3.96
CA MET A 389 -7.16 21.22 -4.65
C MET A 389 -5.97 20.25 -4.81
N VAL A 390 -5.71 19.39 -3.83
CA VAL A 390 -4.69 18.32 -3.94
C VAL A 390 -5.12 17.28 -4.97
N ASP A 391 -6.38 16.84 -4.94
CA ASP A 391 -6.89 15.79 -5.83
C ASP A 391 -6.90 16.23 -7.29
N ASP A 392 -7.15 17.51 -7.58
CA ASP A 392 -6.99 18.08 -8.92
C ASP A 392 -5.53 18.06 -9.40
N ILE A 393 -4.57 18.38 -8.52
CA ILE A 393 -3.13 18.33 -8.85
C ILE A 393 -2.66 16.90 -9.13
N ILE A 394 -3.05 15.95 -8.26
CA ILE A 394 -2.72 14.52 -8.40
C ILE A 394 -3.33 13.96 -9.68
N ARG A 395 -4.62 14.21 -9.95
CA ARG A 395 -5.29 13.85 -11.19
C ARG A 395 -4.55 14.39 -12.41
N THR A 396 -4.32 15.71 -12.45
CA THR A 396 -3.68 16.38 -13.59
C THR A 396 -2.28 15.84 -13.88
N GLN A 397 -1.51 15.47 -12.85
CA GLN A 397 -0.17 14.90 -13.04
C GLN A 397 -0.21 13.42 -13.43
N ALA A 398 -1.14 12.63 -12.88
CA ALA A 398 -1.34 11.24 -13.29
C ALA A 398 -1.81 11.13 -14.76
N GLU A 399 -2.74 11.99 -15.18
CA GLU A 399 -3.20 12.08 -16.57
C GLU A 399 -2.03 12.39 -17.53
N LYS A 400 -1.12 13.30 -17.17
CA LYS A 400 0.10 13.56 -17.96
C LYS A 400 1.03 12.34 -18.06
N LEU A 401 1.27 11.64 -16.94
CA LEU A 401 2.12 10.44 -16.91
C LEU A 401 1.54 9.31 -17.78
N GLN A 402 0.21 9.15 -17.75
CA GLN A 402 -0.51 8.22 -18.62
C GLN A 402 -0.44 8.64 -20.09
N GLN A 403 -0.67 9.92 -20.41
CA GLN A 403 -0.58 10.46 -21.77
C GLN A 403 0.82 10.30 -22.38
N GLY A 404 1.88 10.56 -21.62
CA GLY A 404 3.25 10.34 -22.09
C GLY A 404 3.52 8.87 -22.42
N SER A 405 3.09 7.97 -21.54
CA SER A 405 3.26 6.52 -21.73
C SER A 405 2.45 6.00 -22.93
N GLU A 406 1.22 6.46 -23.13
CA GLU A 406 0.39 6.13 -24.29
C GLU A 406 0.94 6.72 -25.60
N LEU A 407 1.40 7.98 -25.60
CA LEU A 407 2.08 8.60 -26.74
C LEU A 407 3.33 7.81 -27.14
N THR A 408 4.13 7.41 -26.15
CA THR A 408 5.30 6.55 -26.37
C THR A 408 4.90 5.22 -27.03
N ARG A 409 3.80 4.61 -26.57
CA ARG A 409 3.29 3.32 -27.07
C ARG A 409 2.77 3.41 -28.50
N VAL A 410 2.09 4.51 -28.83
CA VAL A 410 1.64 4.80 -30.20
C VAL A 410 2.85 4.98 -31.12
N ARG A 411 3.80 5.86 -30.77
CA ARG A 411 4.98 6.14 -31.61
C ARG A 411 5.86 4.90 -31.85
N LEU A 412 6.12 4.07 -30.84
CA LEU A 412 6.88 2.83 -31.03
C LEU A 412 6.15 1.87 -31.98
N LYS A 413 4.82 1.75 -31.88
CA LYS A 413 4.02 0.91 -32.79
C LYS A 413 4.01 1.45 -34.22
N GLU A 414 3.93 2.76 -34.42
CA GLU A 414 4.02 3.40 -35.74
C GLU A 414 5.38 3.15 -36.42
N MET A 415 6.43 2.89 -35.64
CA MET A 415 7.79 2.59 -36.10
C MET A 415 8.08 1.09 -36.29
N ASP A 416 7.11 0.19 -36.04
CA ASP A 416 7.29 -1.27 -35.94
C ASP A 416 8.38 -1.67 -34.91
N LEU A 417 8.58 -0.88 -33.86
CA LEU A 417 9.57 -1.12 -32.80
C LEU A 417 8.92 -1.79 -31.57
N PRO A 418 9.53 -2.86 -31.01
CA PRO A 418 10.87 -3.38 -31.30
C PRO A 418 10.95 -4.48 -32.36
N ASP A 419 9.82 -4.89 -32.93
CA ASP A 419 9.69 -6.10 -33.76
C ASP A 419 10.60 -6.09 -35.00
N SER A 420 10.92 -4.93 -35.54
CA SER A 420 11.88 -4.74 -36.64
C SER A 420 13.32 -5.10 -36.24
N ILE A 421 13.74 -4.79 -35.01
CA ILE A 421 15.05 -5.13 -34.45
C ILE A 421 15.11 -6.62 -34.10
N LEU A 422 14.05 -7.14 -33.47
CA LEU A 422 13.94 -8.58 -33.15
C LEU A 422 13.94 -9.44 -34.42
N SER A 423 13.36 -8.94 -35.51
CA SER A 423 13.43 -9.56 -36.85
C SER A 423 14.87 -9.67 -37.37
N LEU A 424 15.72 -8.67 -37.15
CA LEU A 424 17.14 -8.69 -37.57
C LEU A 424 17.98 -9.66 -36.73
N GLU A 425 17.62 -9.87 -35.46
CA GLU A 425 18.26 -10.87 -34.59
C GLU A 425 17.79 -12.31 -34.87
N GLY A 426 16.82 -12.52 -35.75
CA GLY A 426 16.17 -13.83 -35.97
C GLY A 426 15.19 -14.23 -34.86
N ASN A 427 14.98 -13.37 -33.86
CA ASN A 427 14.07 -13.56 -32.72
C ASN A 427 12.61 -13.24 -33.09
N PHE A 428 12.14 -13.74 -34.24
CA PHE A 428 10.83 -13.41 -34.80
C PHE A 428 9.76 -14.47 -34.45
N MET A 429 8.54 -14.01 -34.13
CA MET A 429 7.37 -14.85 -33.76
C MET A 429 6.16 -14.54 -34.65
N LEU A 430 5.41 -15.56 -35.09
CA LEU A 430 4.19 -15.34 -35.86
C LEU A 430 3.11 -14.60 -35.05
N PRO A 431 2.22 -13.82 -35.70
CA PRO A 431 1.01 -13.29 -35.07
C PRO A 431 0.20 -14.39 -34.38
N THR A 432 -0.32 -14.12 -33.18
CA THR A 432 -0.94 -15.11 -32.29
C THR A 432 -1.98 -15.99 -33.01
N ASP A 433 -2.95 -15.37 -33.67
CA ASP A 433 -4.02 -16.06 -34.40
C ASP A 433 -3.48 -17.06 -35.44
N LEU A 434 -2.40 -16.67 -36.14
CA LEU A 434 -1.76 -17.50 -37.17
C LEU A 434 -0.90 -18.61 -36.55
N LYS A 435 -0.32 -18.36 -35.37
CA LYS A 435 0.43 -19.37 -34.60
C LYS A 435 -0.50 -20.45 -34.06
N GLU A 436 -1.60 -20.06 -33.42
CA GLU A 436 -2.64 -21.00 -32.94
C GLU A 436 -3.23 -21.83 -34.08
N ASP A 437 -3.49 -21.20 -35.23
CA ASP A 437 -3.95 -21.88 -36.45
C ASP A 437 -2.95 -22.91 -36.98
N VAL A 438 -1.63 -22.63 -36.95
CA VAL A 438 -0.57 -23.59 -37.32
C VAL A 438 -0.47 -24.71 -36.29
N GLU A 439 -0.44 -24.40 -35.00
CA GLU A 439 -0.33 -25.40 -33.93
C GLU A 439 -1.51 -26.40 -33.97
N ALA A 440 -2.73 -25.93 -34.24
CA ALA A 440 -3.89 -26.80 -34.46
C ALA A 440 -3.72 -27.76 -35.66
N VAL A 441 -3.13 -27.30 -36.76
CA VAL A 441 -2.81 -28.16 -37.92
C VAL A 441 -1.70 -29.17 -37.57
N GLN A 442 -0.68 -28.77 -36.82
CA GLN A 442 0.40 -29.67 -36.40
C GLN A 442 -0.08 -30.74 -35.39
N ILE A 443 -1.00 -30.38 -34.49
CA ILE A 443 -1.67 -31.32 -33.56
C ILE A 443 -2.54 -32.33 -34.32
N SER A 444 -3.24 -31.91 -35.38
CA SER A 444 -4.07 -32.80 -36.21
C SER A 444 -3.28 -33.65 -37.22
N GLY A 445 -1.96 -33.77 -37.05
CA GLY A 445 -1.06 -34.63 -37.83
C GLY A 445 -0.38 -33.94 -39.02
N GLY A 446 -0.70 -32.67 -39.28
CA GLY A 446 -0.18 -31.91 -40.43
C GLY A 446 -0.58 -32.49 -41.79
N PRO A 447 -0.10 -31.88 -42.89
CA PRO A 447 -0.32 -32.36 -44.27
C PRO A 447 0.04 -33.84 -44.47
N ALA A 448 1.18 -34.28 -43.90
CA ALA A 448 1.60 -35.69 -43.94
C ALA A 448 0.56 -36.66 -43.34
N GLY A 449 -0.17 -36.26 -42.31
CA GLY A 449 -1.21 -37.08 -41.66
C GLY A 449 -2.39 -37.43 -42.57
N LEU A 450 -2.69 -36.60 -43.58
CA LEU A 450 -3.81 -36.83 -44.51
C LEU A 450 -3.66 -38.15 -45.31
N ALA A 451 -2.43 -38.59 -45.54
CA ALA A 451 -2.16 -39.86 -46.23
C ALA A 451 -2.63 -41.08 -45.42
N ALA A 452 -2.49 -41.04 -44.09
CA ALA A 452 -2.93 -42.13 -43.21
C ALA A 452 -4.47 -42.18 -43.11
N GLU A 453 -5.13 -41.02 -43.11
CA GLU A 453 -6.60 -40.94 -43.03
C GLU A 453 -7.26 -41.27 -44.38
N LEU A 454 -6.62 -40.96 -45.51
CA LEU A 454 -7.00 -41.49 -46.83
C LEU A 454 -6.87 -43.02 -46.88
N GLN A 455 -5.82 -43.61 -46.31
CA GLN A 455 -5.69 -45.06 -46.22
C GLN A 455 -6.82 -45.67 -45.37
N GLN A 456 -7.15 -45.07 -44.22
CA GLN A 456 -8.28 -45.49 -43.40
C GLN A 456 -9.62 -45.41 -44.15
N LEU A 457 -9.82 -44.38 -44.98
CA LEU A 457 -10.99 -44.23 -45.85
C LEU A 457 -11.09 -45.37 -46.87
N MET A 458 -9.97 -45.71 -47.53
CA MET A 458 -9.89 -46.83 -48.48
C MET A 458 -10.15 -48.18 -47.81
N ASP A 459 -9.65 -48.41 -46.59
CA ASP A 459 -9.89 -49.66 -45.86
C ASP A 459 -11.33 -49.79 -45.35
N LEU A 460 -11.95 -48.72 -44.84
CA LEU A 460 -13.38 -48.74 -44.47
C LEU A 460 -14.26 -49.00 -45.69
N ARG A 461 -13.96 -48.39 -46.83
CA ARG A 461 -14.63 -48.65 -48.12
C ARG A 461 -14.50 -50.12 -48.53
N ARG A 462 -13.30 -50.70 -48.41
CA ARG A 462 -13.04 -52.10 -48.74
C ARG A 462 -13.84 -53.04 -47.84
N VAL A 463 -13.82 -52.84 -46.53
CA VAL A 463 -14.59 -53.64 -45.55
C VAL A 463 -16.10 -53.54 -45.83
N ASN A 464 -16.62 -52.35 -46.13
CA ASN A 464 -18.03 -52.19 -46.52
C ASN A 464 -18.39 -52.98 -47.78
N HIS A 465 -17.52 -52.97 -48.80
CA HIS A 465 -17.75 -53.70 -50.05
C HIS A 465 -17.68 -55.23 -49.85
N GLU A 466 -16.66 -55.72 -49.14
CA GLU A 466 -16.54 -57.14 -48.76
C GLU A 466 -17.78 -57.61 -47.96
N LEU A 467 -18.26 -56.79 -47.02
CA LEU A 467 -19.46 -57.08 -46.21
C LEU A 467 -20.74 -57.12 -47.04
N LEU A 468 -20.87 -56.25 -48.05
CA LEU A 468 -22.03 -56.23 -48.96
C LEU A 468 -22.05 -57.47 -49.84
N VAL A 469 -20.92 -57.83 -50.47
CA VAL A 469 -20.79 -59.02 -51.33
C VAL A 469 -21.12 -60.29 -50.54
N GLN A 470 -20.57 -60.46 -49.34
CA GLN A 470 -20.92 -61.58 -48.44
C GLN A 470 -22.43 -61.66 -48.12
N THR A 471 -23.12 -60.52 -48.13
CA THR A 471 -24.57 -60.48 -47.85
C THR A 471 -25.40 -60.88 -49.07
N GLU A 472 -24.97 -60.48 -50.26
CA GLU A 472 -25.56 -60.92 -51.53
C GLU A 472 -25.31 -62.43 -51.74
N GLU A 473 -24.11 -62.93 -51.43
CA GLU A 473 -23.77 -64.36 -51.48
C GLU A 473 -24.66 -65.22 -50.56
N LEU A 474 -25.00 -64.75 -49.36
CA LEU A 474 -25.90 -65.47 -48.44
C LEU A 474 -27.30 -65.67 -49.04
N LEU A 475 -27.87 -64.63 -49.66
CA LEU A 475 -29.17 -64.74 -50.34
C LEU A 475 -29.09 -65.58 -51.61
N GLN A 476 -28.02 -65.41 -52.41
CA GLN A 476 -27.81 -66.16 -53.64
C GLN A 476 -27.62 -67.66 -53.36
N LYS A 477 -26.99 -68.02 -52.24
CA LYS A 477 -26.85 -69.41 -51.78
C LYS A 477 -28.22 -70.04 -51.46
N GLU A 478 -29.05 -69.43 -50.61
CA GLU A 478 -30.38 -69.99 -50.29
C GLU A 478 -31.29 -70.04 -51.51
N ALA A 479 -31.22 -69.05 -52.41
CA ALA A 479 -31.97 -69.08 -53.66
C ALA A 479 -31.51 -70.21 -54.60
N THR A 480 -30.23 -70.55 -54.59
CA THR A 480 -29.65 -71.68 -55.34
C THR A 480 -30.07 -73.02 -54.71
N GLU A 481 -30.06 -73.12 -53.39
CA GLU A 481 -30.50 -74.31 -52.64
C GLU A 481 -32.02 -74.56 -52.81
N ASP A 482 -32.87 -73.52 -52.75
CA ASP A 482 -34.31 -73.65 -53.06
C ASP A 482 -34.54 -74.10 -54.51
N ALA A 483 -33.77 -73.59 -55.47
CA ALA A 483 -33.87 -74.02 -56.87
C ALA A 483 -33.46 -75.49 -57.06
N GLN A 484 -32.40 -75.94 -56.37
CA GLN A 484 -31.97 -77.34 -56.39
C GLN A 484 -33.02 -78.28 -55.79
N PHE A 485 -33.53 -78.01 -54.59
CA PHE A 485 -34.55 -78.86 -53.96
C PHE A 485 -35.88 -78.84 -54.72
N ARG A 486 -36.28 -77.70 -55.30
CA ARG A 486 -37.42 -77.58 -56.22
C ARG A 486 -37.25 -78.46 -57.47
N SER A 487 -36.04 -78.56 -58.00
CA SER A 487 -35.72 -79.46 -59.12
C SER A 487 -35.66 -80.95 -58.73
N GLN A 488 -35.34 -81.27 -57.47
CA GLN A 488 -35.24 -82.65 -56.99
C GLN A 488 -36.60 -83.24 -56.57
N PHE A 489 -37.42 -82.47 -55.83
CA PHE A 489 -38.71 -82.94 -55.30
C PHE A 489 -39.92 -82.54 -56.16
N GLY A 490 -39.74 -81.63 -57.14
CA GLY A 490 -40.75 -81.27 -58.13
C GLY A 490 -42.02 -80.70 -57.49
N THR A 491 -43.19 -81.25 -57.88
CA THR A 491 -44.51 -80.81 -57.39
C THR A 491 -44.74 -81.02 -55.89
N ARG A 492 -43.86 -81.76 -55.19
CA ARG A 492 -43.89 -81.89 -53.72
C ARG A 492 -43.19 -80.75 -52.98
N TRP A 493 -42.40 -79.91 -53.67
CA TRP A 493 -41.70 -78.77 -53.06
C TRP A 493 -42.57 -77.52 -53.03
N THR A 494 -43.49 -77.45 -52.07
CA THR A 494 -44.58 -76.45 -52.04
C THR A 494 -44.19 -75.09 -51.46
N ARG A 495 -42.96 -74.90 -50.97
CA ARG A 495 -42.52 -73.61 -50.36
C ARG A 495 -42.44 -72.47 -51.40
N PRO A 496 -42.80 -71.22 -51.02
CA PRO A 496 -42.64 -70.06 -51.91
C PRO A 496 -41.19 -69.89 -52.39
N GLN A 497 -41.03 -69.39 -53.62
CA GLN A 497 -39.72 -69.26 -54.26
C GLN A 497 -38.90 -68.14 -53.62
N SER A 498 -37.61 -68.37 -53.38
CA SER A 498 -36.74 -67.39 -52.70
C SER A 498 -36.77 -66.02 -53.37
N SER A 499 -36.74 -65.96 -54.70
CA SER A 499 -36.83 -64.72 -55.49
C SER A 499 -38.12 -63.90 -55.27
N THR A 500 -39.22 -64.53 -54.85
CA THR A 500 -40.47 -63.81 -54.49
C THR A 500 -40.44 -63.21 -53.09
N LEU A 501 -39.54 -63.69 -52.22
CA LEU A 501 -39.40 -63.24 -50.83
C LEU A 501 -38.21 -62.30 -50.63
N THR A 502 -37.09 -62.52 -51.33
CA THR A 502 -35.85 -61.74 -51.16
C THR A 502 -35.86 -60.38 -51.84
N LYS A 503 -36.85 -60.05 -52.69
CA LYS A 503 -36.86 -58.85 -53.53
C LYS A 503 -36.57 -57.55 -52.74
N ASN A 504 -37.20 -57.34 -51.59
CA ASN A 504 -36.97 -56.13 -50.78
C ASN A 504 -35.53 -56.04 -50.23
N LEU A 505 -34.94 -57.19 -49.89
CA LEU A 505 -33.55 -57.27 -49.43
C LEU A 505 -32.61 -56.92 -50.60
N GLN A 506 -32.83 -57.52 -51.77
CA GLN A 506 -32.02 -57.23 -52.97
C GLN A 506 -32.16 -55.76 -53.43
N ASP A 507 -33.36 -55.19 -53.39
CA ASP A 507 -33.61 -53.78 -53.69
C ASP A 507 -32.89 -52.83 -52.71
N ARG A 508 -32.56 -53.29 -51.49
CA ARG A 508 -31.74 -52.54 -50.51
C ARG A 508 -30.25 -52.76 -50.71
N LEU A 509 -29.80 -53.98 -51.01
CA LEU A 509 -28.39 -54.30 -51.32
C LEU A 509 -27.93 -53.54 -52.58
N ASN A 510 -28.74 -53.53 -53.64
CA ASN A 510 -28.52 -52.74 -54.85
C ASN A 510 -28.36 -51.22 -54.57
N ARG A 511 -29.08 -50.67 -53.57
CA ARG A 511 -28.94 -49.27 -53.15
C ARG A 511 -27.63 -49.04 -52.40
N PHE A 512 -27.22 -49.96 -51.53
CA PHE A 512 -25.92 -49.87 -50.87
C PHE A 512 -24.76 -50.00 -51.86
N ALA A 513 -24.87 -50.84 -52.90
CA ALA A 513 -23.91 -50.92 -54.00
C ALA A 513 -23.80 -49.59 -54.78
N ALA A 514 -24.93 -48.94 -55.07
CA ALA A 514 -24.96 -47.62 -55.70
C ALA A 514 -24.30 -46.54 -54.80
N ASN A 515 -24.62 -46.54 -53.51
CA ASN A 515 -24.02 -45.62 -52.53
C ASN A 515 -22.50 -45.80 -52.42
N LEU A 516 -22.00 -47.05 -52.38
CA LEU A 516 -20.56 -47.35 -52.37
C LEU A 516 -19.86 -46.81 -53.63
N LYS A 517 -20.50 -46.89 -54.80
CA LYS A 517 -19.97 -46.32 -56.04
C LYS A 517 -19.93 -44.79 -56.00
N GLN A 518 -21.00 -44.14 -55.53
CA GLN A 518 -21.03 -42.68 -55.41
C GLN A 518 -20.00 -42.15 -54.40
N ALA A 519 -19.79 -42.86 -53.29
CA ALA A 519 -18.76 -42.54 -52.30
C ALA A 519 -17.35 -42.74 -52.87
N SER A 520 -17.11 -43.82 -53.63
CA SER A 520 -15.87 -44.06 -54.37
C SER A 520 -15.48 -42.89 -55.28
N ASP A 521 -16.45 -42.32 -55.99
CA ASP A 521 -16.23 -41.16 -56.85
C ASP A 521 -15.94 -39.88 -56.05
N SER A 522 -16.28 -39.84 -54.76
CA SER A 522 -15.92 -38.78 -53.80
C SER A 522 -14.52 -38.97 -53.22
N ASP A 523 -14.13 -40.17 -52.80
CA ASP A 523 -12.76 -40.49 -52.37
C ASP A 523 -11.75 -40.02 -53.43
N ALA A 524 -12.02 -40.34 -54.69
CA ALA A 524 -11.19 -39.98 -55.84
C ALA A 524 -11.20 -38.47 -56.18
N ARG A 525 -12.08 -37.66 -55.58
CA ARG A 525 -12.00 -36.19 -55.60
C ARG A 525 -11.14 -35.68 -54.45
N ILE A 526 -11.28 -36.26 -53.26
CA ILE A 526 -10.51 -35.88 -52.05
C ILE A 526 -9.02 -36.22 -52.25
N GLU A 527 -8.70 -37.42 -52.73
CA GLU A 527 -7.34 -37.86 -53.01
C GLU A 527 -6.65 -36.98 -54.07
N ARG A 528 -7.40 -36.56 -55.09
CA ARG A 528 -6.92 -35.58 -56.09
C ARG A 528 -6.70 -34.21 -55.46
N SER A 529 -7.60 -33.73 -54.61
CA SER A 529 -7.45 -32.45 -53.89
C SER A 529 -6.19 -32.43 -53.00
N VAL A 530 -5.92 -33.52 -52.27
CA VAL A 530 -4.67 -33.70 -51.51
C VAL A 530 -3.45 -33.61 -52.41
N ARG A 531 -3.47 -34.31 -53.55
CA ARG A 531 -2.36 -34.37 -54.50
C ARG A 531 -2.06 -33.00 -55.12
N ASP A 532 -3.09 -32.33 -55.63
CA ASP A 532 -2.98 -31.06 -56.36
C ASP A 532 -2.54 -29.90 -55.45
N HIS A 533 -2.91 -29.92 -54.17
CA HIS A 533 -2.58 -28.88 -53.19
C HIS A 533 -1.39 -29.22 -52.29
N SER A 534 -0.75 -30.38 -52.48
CA SER A 534 0.41 -30.85 -51.68
C SER A 534 1.54 -29.82 -51.61
N ALA A 535 1.89 -29.20 -52.74
CA ALA A 535 2.93 -28.18 -52.82
C ALA A 535 2.59 -26.92 -51.99
N LEU A 536 1.31 -26.49 -51.96
CA LEU A 536 0.86 -25.37 -51.13
C LEU A 536 0.91 -25.73 -49.64
N MET A 537 0.43 -26.93 -49.28
CA MET A 537 0.38 -27.38 -47.89
C MET A 537 1.76 -27.65 -47.28
N SER A 538 2.77 -27.97 -48.11
CA SER A 538 4.15 -28.29 -47.67
C SER A 538 4.84 -27.21 -46.81
N ILE A 539 4.35 -25.97 -46.84
CA ILE A 539 4.85 -24.90 -45.96
C ILE A 539 4.58 -25.20 -44.48
N LEU A 540 3.51 -25.95 -44.17
CA LEU A 540 3.06 -26.28 -42.80
C LEU A 540 3.82 -27.47 -42.19
N ASP A 541 4.52 -28.26 -43.00
CA ASP A 541 5.37 -29.36 -42.52
C ASP A 541 6.70 -28.86 -41.92
N ARG A 542 7.04 -27.57 -42.09
CA ARG A 542 8.26 -26.94 -41.54
C ARG A 542 8.17 -26.80 -40.02
N ARG A 543 9.25 -27.17 -39.32
CA ARG A 543 9.39 -27.11 -37.86
C ARG A 543 10.77 -26.55 -37.48
N PRO A 544 10.85 -25.40 -36.77
CA PRO A 544 9.76 -24.47 -36.45
C PRO A 544 9.14 -23.85 -37.72
N ILE A 545 7.88 -23.42 -37.67
CA ILE A 545 7.19 -22.83 -38.84
C ILE A 545 7.80 -21.47 -39.22
N GLU A 546 8.40 -20.78 -38.26
CA GLU A 546 9.22 -19.60 -38.38
C GLU A 546 10.32 -19.76 -39.46
N SER A 547 10.86 -20.97 -39.65
CA SER A 547 11.84 -21.28 -40.71
C SER A 547 11.28 -21.16 -42.14
N ALA A 548 9.96 -20.99 -42.29
CA ALA A 548 9.32 -20.72 -43.57
C ALA A 548 9.35 -19.24 -43.98
N LEU A 549 9.53 -18.33 -43.02
CA LEU A 549 9.46 -16.89 -43.22
C LEU A 549 10.76 -16.37 -43.88
N PRO A 550 10.71 -15.25 -44.62
CA PRO A 550 11.94 -14.55 -45.00
C PRO A 550 12.68 -14.08 -43.75
N THR A 551 14.00 -14.12 -43.77
CA THR A 551 14.85 -13.52 -42.72
C THR A 551 15.24 -12.11 -43.14
N LEU A 552 15.25 -11.17 -42.20
CA LEU A 552 15.82 -9.83 -42.42
C LEU A 552 17.35 -9.96 -42.45
N ALA A 553 17.91 -10.12 -43.65
CA ALA A 553 19.35 -10.32 -43.84
C ALA A 553 20.12 -8.98 -43.76
N ARG A 554 21.38 -9.04 -43.30
CA ARG A 554 22.31 -7.91 -43.49
C ARG A 554 22.62 -7.73 -44.99
N PRO A 555 22.88 -6.50 -45.47
CA PRO A 555 23.27 -6.25 -46.85
C PRO A 555 24.47 -7.10 -47.30
N ILE A 556 24.35 -7.76 -48.45
CA ILE A 556 25.35 -8.73 -48.96
C ILE A 556 26.70 -8.07 -49.33
N MET A 557 26.73 -6.74 -49.46
CA MET A 557 27.87 -5.95 -49.94
C MET A 557 28.20 -4.79 -48.98
N SER A 558 28.40 -5.10 -47.70
CA SER A 558 28.85 -4.15 -46.68
C SER A 558 29.68 -4.87 -45.61
N MET A 559 30.76 -4.24 -45.16
CA MET A 559 31.67 -4.74 -44.10
C MET A 559 31.97 -3.65 -43.07
N ASP A 560 31.13 -2.61 -43.01
CA ASP A 560 31.38 -1.42 -42.20
C ASP A 560 30.76 -1.53 -40.81
N ALA A 561 31.52 -1.08 -39.80
CA ALA A 561 31.08 -0.99 -38.41
C ALA A 561 29.88 -0.02 -38.19
N ASN A 562 29.45 0.68 -39.24
CA ASN A 562 28.32 1.60 -39.23
C ASN A 562 26.97 0.88 -38.99
N GLU A 563 26.79 -0.34 -39.51
CA GLU A 563 25.54 -1.11 -39.34
C GLU A 563 25.28 -1.47 -37.87
N ASP A 564 26.28 -2.07 -37.22
CA ASP A 564 26.20 -2.40 -35.79
C ASP A 564 26.14 -1.14 -34.90
N ALA A 565 26.69 -0.01 -35.37
CA ALA A 565 26.54 1.28 -34.70
C ALA A 565 25.10 1.82 -34.75
N ILE A 566 24.43 1.78 -35.92
CA ILE A 566 23.02 2.18 -36.06
C ILE A 566 22.12 1.31 -35.18
N VAL A 567 22.27 -0.02 -35.27
CA VAL A 567 21.49 -0.98 -34.47
C VAL A 567 21.78 -0.84 -32.98
N GLY A 568 23.05 -0.61 -32.61
CA GLY A 568 23.46 -0.37 -31.22
C GLY A 568 22.89 0.93 -30.65
N ALA A 569 22.92 2.01 -31.43
CA ALA A 569 22.40 3.32 -31.03
C ALA A 569 20.87 3.29 -30.84
N LEU A 570 20.13 2.66 -31.76
CA LEU A 570 18.67 2.50 -31.65
C LEU A 570 18.29 1.65 -30.43
N LYS A 571 19.01 0.54 -30.17
CA LYS A 571 18.84 -0.27 -28.94
C LYS A 571 19.17 0.53 -27.67
N GLN A 572 20.17 1.41 -27.70
CA GLN A 572 20.51 2.26 -26.57
C GLN A 572 19.39 3.29 -26.28
N SER A 573 18.88 3.97 -27.31
CA SER A 573 17.77 4.91 -27.18
C SER A 573 16.50 4.24 -26.63
N LEU A 574 16.19 3.01 -27.08
CA LEU A 574 15.05 2.24 -26.55
C LEU A 574 15.21 1.87 -25.07
N ARG A 575 16.42 1.53 -24.60
CA ARG A 575 16.70 1.31 -23.17
C ARG A 575 16.60 2.59 -22.34
N GLN A 576 17.00 3.73 -22.90
CA GLN A 576 16.80 5.03 -22.26
C GLN A 576 15.31 5.35 -22.14
N LEU A 577 14.50 5.01 -23.15
CA LEU A 577 13.05 5.21 -23.15
C LEU A 577 12.33 4.29 -22.15
N GLU A 578 12.77 3.03 -22.02
CA GLU A 578 12.34 2.11 -20.97
C GLU A 578 12.71 2.65 -19.57
N THR A 579 13.89 3.26 -19.42
CA THR A 579 14.32 3.92 -18.17
C THR A 579 13.44 5.12 -17.82
N LEU A 580 13.09 5.97 -18.80
CA LEU A 580 12.12 7.06 -18.60
C LEU A 580 10.74 6.52 -18.21
N GLY A 581 10.29 5.40 -18.78
CA GLY A 581 9.05 4.72 -18.39
C GLY A 581 9.08 4.17 -16.96
N ALA A 582 10.19 3.58 -16.53
CA ALA A 582 10.37 3.14 -15.15
C ALA A 582 10.38 4.31 -14.15
N GLN A 583 10.95 5.46 -14.54
CA GLN A 583 10.87 6.69 -13.74
C GLN A 583 9.43 7.19 -13.59
N ARG A 584 8.57 7.10 -14.62
CA ARG A 584 7.15 7.51 -14.51
C ARG A 584 6.38 6.73 -13.45
N ALA A 585 6.58 5.41 -13.38
CA ALA A 585 5.98 4.59 -12.33
C ALA A 585 6.42 5.06 -10.93
N GLY A 586 7.72 5.36 -10.76
CA GLY A 586 8.24 5.96 -9.52
C GLY A 586 7.63 7.33 -9.18
N LEU A 587 7.45 8.21 -10.18
CA LEU A 587 6.80 9.51 -10.02
C LEU A 587 5.32 9.36 -9.63
N GLU A 588 4.60 8.42 -10.23
CA GLU A 588 3.20 8.12 -9.90
C GLU A 588 3.06 7.60 -8.46
N ASP A 589 3.96 6.73 -8.01
CA ASP A 589 3.97 6.22 -6.64
C ASP A 589 4.40 7.29 -5.63
N MET A 590 5.31 8.20 -5.99
CA MET A 590 5.60 9.37 -5.16
C MET A 590 4.39 10.30 -5.02
N LEU A 591 3.62 10.56 -6.08
CA LEU A 591 2.38 11.34 -6.01
C LEU A 591 1.38 10.71 -5.01
N LYS A 592 1.15 9.39 -5.11
CA LYS A 592 0.30 8.64 -4.18
C LYS A 592 0.79 8.74 -2.73
N GLU A 593 2.09 8.57 -2.52
CA GLU A 593 2.71 8.61 -1.18
C GLU A 593 2.70 10.01 -0.56
N MET A 594 2.87 11.05 -1.37
CA MET A 594 2.74 12.44 -0.94
C MET A 594 1.30 12.73 -0.50
N LYS A 595 0.29 12.37 -1.31
CA LYS A 595 -1.13 12.46 -0.91
C LYS A 595 -1.42 11.67 0.37
N ARG A 596 -0.88 10.46 0.53
CA ARG A 596 -1.08 9.63 1.74
C ARG A 596 -0.48 10.26 3.02
N LYS A 597 0.56 11.10 2.87
CA LYS A 597 1.23 11.79 3.99
C LYS A 597 0.73 13.23 4.22
N ASP A 598 -0.17 13.75 3.38
CA ASP A 598 -0.62 15.13 3.47
C ASP A 598 -1.77 15.31 4.47
N ASP A 599 -1.42 15.43 5.75
CA ASP A 599 -2.35 15.89 6.79
C ASP A 599 -2.17 17.39 7.07
N VAL A 600 -3.01 18.21 6.44
CA VAL A 600 -3.09 19.66 6.71
C VAL A 600 -3.99 19.98 7.92
N LEU A 601 -4.80 19.03 8.42
CA LEU A 601 -5.82 19.32 9.44
C LEU A 601 -5.24 19.96 10.71
N PRO A 602 -4.13 19.49 11.32
CA PRO A 602 -3.52 20.16 12.48
C PRO A 602 -3.15 21.64 12.24
N LYS A 603 -2.85 22.02 10.99
CA LYS A 603 -2.52 23.40 10.60
C LYS A 603 -3.78 24.25 10.42
N LEU A 604 -4.87 23.66 9.91
CA LEU A 604 -6.20 24.31 9.87
C LEU A 604 -6.74 24.56 11.28
N MET A 605 -6.66 23.54 12.15
CA MET A 605 -7.07 23.59 13.56
C MET A 605 -6.33 24.66 14.39
N THR A 606 -5.21 25.19 13.90
CA THR A 606 -4.39 26.22 14.59
C THR A 606 -4.37 27.57 13.87
N SER A 607 -4.96 27.67 12.67
CA SER A 607 -4.88 28.86 11.80
C SER A 607 -6.08 29.80 12.03
N THR A 608 -5.85 30.87 12.80
CA THR A 608 -6.83 31.94 13.03
C THR A 608 -6.79 33.01 11.92
N GLY A 609 -7.40 32.75 10.77
CA GLY A 609 -7.45 33.71 9.67
C GLY A 609 -7.89 33.12 8.32
N SER A 610 -7.50 33.80 7.23
CA SER A 610 -7.71 33.31 5.87
C SER A 610 -6.81 32.10 5.58
N TYR A 611 -7.40 30.99 5.13
CA TYR A 611 -6.64 29.77 4.82
C TYR A 611 -5.86 29.84 3.49
N GLU A 612 -6.05 30.86 2.65
CA GLU A 612 -5.42 30.95 1.32
C GLU A 612 -3.88 30.90 1.37
N ASP A 613 -3.26 31.62 2.32
CA ASP A 613 -1.79 31.62 2.48
C ASP A 613 -1.25 30.31 3.05
N LEU A 614 -2.07 29.57 3.80
CA LEU A 614 -1.74 28.23 4.26
C LEU A 614 -1.86 27.23 3.11
N PHE A 615 -2.99 27.23 2.38
CA PHE A 615 -3.18 26.41 1.18
C PHE A 615 -2.07 26.62 0.16
N ARG A 616 -1.69 27.88 -0.12
CA ARG A 616 -0.59 28.21 -1.05
C ARG A 616 0.75 27.59 -0.60
N LYS A 617 1.10 27.69 0.69
CA LYS A 617 2.36 27.13 1.22
C LYS A 617 2.35 25.61 1.25
N GLU A 618 1.21 25.01 1.58
CA GLU A 618 1.06 23.56 1.67
C GLU A 618 0.95 22.89 0.30
N ILE A 619 0.37 23.55 -0.71
CA ILE A 619 0.34 23.06 -2.09
C ILE A 619 1.72 23.15 -2.75
N ALA A 620 2.53 24.16 -2.42
CA ALA A 620 3.86 24.34 -3.01
C ALA A 620 4.82 23.15 -2.80
N LYS A 621 4.55 22.25 -1.84
CA LYS A 621 5.32 20.99 -1.69
C LYS A 621 5.15 20.02 -2.86
N TYR A 622 4.11 20.19 -3.68
CA TYR A 622 3.89 19.44 -4.92
C TYR A 622 4.60 20.04 -6.14
N ASP A 623 5.17 21.25 -6.06
CA ASP A 623 5.81 21.87 -7.23
C ASP A 623 7.08 21.13 -7.73
N PRO A 624 7.97 20.59 -6.87
CA PRO A 624 9.12 19.80 -7.33
C PRO A 624 8.71 18.57 -8.14
N ILE A 625 7.74 17.79 -7.67
CA ILE A 625 7.28 16.59 -8.40
C ILE A 625 6.52 16.94 -9.70
N ARG A 626 5.92 18.14 -9.79
CA ARG A 626 5.36 18.66 -11.05
C ARG A 626 6.47 19.04 -12.04
N GLU A 627 7.61 19.51 -11.56
CA GLU A 627 8.80 19.79 -12.37
C GLU A 627 9.47 18.51 -12.86
N ASP A 628 9.69 17.51 -11.98
CA ASP A 628 10.24 16.20 -12.34
C ASP A 628 9.40 15.50 -13.44
N ILE A 629 8.07 15.60 -13.33
CA ILE A 629 7.14 15.05 -14.33
C ILE A 629 7.22 15.82 -15.65
N ALA A 630 7.36 17.14 -15.63
CA ALA A 630 7.55 17.93 -16.84
C ALA A 630 8.87 17.56 -17.55
N GLN A 631 9.97 17.46 -16.80
CA GLN A 631 11.29 17.08 -17.33
C GLN A 631 11.27 15.65 -17.92
N ASN A 632 10.57 14.69 -17.32
CA ASN A 632 10.46 13.33 -17.86
C ASN A 632 9.68 13.29 -19.20
N ILE A 633 8.65 14.12 -19.36
CA ILE A 633 7.89 14.23 -20.61
C ILE A 633 8.70 14.95 -21.70
N GLU A 634 9.40 16.04 -21.37
CA GLU A 634 10.29 16.75 -22.30
C GLU A 634 11.44 15.83 -22.79
N ALA A 635 12.07 15.09 -21.88
CA ALA A 635 13.09 14.10 -22.21
C ALA A 635 12.54 12.96 -23.09
N GLN A 636 11.28 12.54 -22.87
CA GLN A 636 10.61 11.55 -23.73
C GLN A 636 10.40 12.08 -25.15
N GLU A 637 9.92 13.31 -25.32
CA GLU A 637 9.66 13.89 -26.64
C GLU A 637 10.95 14.02 -27.46
N HIS A 638 12.03 14.52 -26.85
CA HIS A 638 13.35 14.56 -27.49
C HIS A 638 13.86 13.16 -27.87
N LEU A 639 13.73 12.18 -26.99
CA LEU A 639 14.20 10.82 -27.24
C LEU A 639 13.36 10.09 -28.31
N LEU A 640 12.04 10.34 -28.38
CA LEU A 640 11.18 9.80 -29.43
C LEU A 640 11.54 10.36 -30.81
N LEU A 641 11.88 11.66 -30.91
CA LEU A 641 12.37 12.25 -32.16
C LEU A 641 13.71 11.64 -32.59
N GLN A 642 14.63 11.40 -31.65
CA GLN A 642 15.90 10.71 -31.93
C GLN A 642 15.68 9.27 -32.40
N ILE A 643 14.79 8.52 -31.75
CA ILE A 643 14.43 7.15 -32.13
C ILE A 643 13.79 7.13 -33.53
N GLN A 644 12.96 8.12 -33.88
CA GLN A 644 12.36 8.22 -35.21
C GLN A 644 13.43 8.35 -36.30
N ALA A 645 14.37 9.29 -36.15
CA ALA A 645 15.47 9.46 -37.12
C ALA A 645 16.36 8.20 -37.22
N GLN A 646 16.69 7.57 -36.10
CA GLN A 646 17.45 6.31 -36.07
C GLN A 646 16.68 5.14 -36.72
N ASN A 647 15.35 5.10 -36.60
CA ASN A 647 14.51 4.07 -37.21
C ASN A 647 14.32 4.28 -38.71
N GLU A 648 14.28 5.53 -39.17
CA GLU A 648 14.29 5.88 -40.60
C GLU A 648 15.60 5.45 -41.27
N GLU A 649 16.75 5.72 -40.64
CA GLU A 649 18.07 5.24 -41.10
C GLU A 649 18.16 3.70 -41.11
N PHE A 650 17.75 3.04 -40.02
CA PHE A 650 17.66 1.58 -39.93
C PHE A 650 16.77 0.98 -41.03
N SER A 651 15.59 1.57 -41.26
CA SER A 651 14.63 1.07 -42.26
C SER A 651 15.17 1.15 -43.68
N ALA A 652 15.95 2.19 -43.99
CA ALA A 652 16.62 2.36 -45.27
C ALA A 652 17.80 1.40 -45.46
N VAL A 653 18.68 1.25 -44.46
CA VAL A 653 19.89 0.39 -44.56
C VAL A 653 19.53 -1.09 -44.68
N PHE A 654 18.52 -1.55 -43.94
CA PHE A 654 18.11 -2.96 -43.94
C PHE A 654 16.97 -3.29 -44.93
N ASN A 655 16.57 -2.35 -45.80
CA ASN A 655 15.45 -2.49 -46.75
C ASN A 655 14.17 -3.05 -46.09
N LEU A 656 13.78 -2.47 -44.96
CA LEU A 656 12.76 -3.04 -44.07
C LEU A 656 11.39 -3.20 -44.76
N GLU A 657 11.04 -2.33 -45.70
CA GLU A 657 9.78 -2.41 -46.47
C GLU A 657 9.70 -3.65 -47.39
N ASP A 658 10.78 -4.00 -48.10
CA ASP A 658 10.85 -5.22 -48.92
C ASP A 658 10.73 -6.48 -48.06
N TYR A 659 11.32 -6.45 -46.85
CA TYR A 659 11.15 -7.49 -45.85
C TYR A 659 9.70 -7.58 -45.35
N LYS A 660 9.06 -6.45 -44.99
CA LYS A 660 7.64 -6.42 -44.57
C LYS A 660 6.72 -7.01 -45.65
N ALA A 661 6.87 -6.58 -46.90
CA ALA A 661 6.09 -7.07 -48.03
C ALA A 661 6.31 -8.58 -48.26
N SER A 662 7.55 -9.05 -48.15
CA SER A 662 7.89 -10.48 -48.25
C SER A 662 7.30 -11.30 -47.10
N ARG A 663 7.32 -10.77 -45.87
CA ARG A 663 6.77 -11.40 -44.67
C ARG A 663 5.24 -11.53 -44.75
N GLU A 664 4.56 -10.47 -45.14
CA GLU A 664 3.09 -10.45 -45.32
C GLU A 664 2.65 -11.43 -46.43
N LYS A 665 3.40 -11.50 -47.53
CA LYS A 665 3.19 -12.49 -48.60
C LYS A 665 3.32 -13.93 -48.09
N CYS A 666 4.28 -14.20 -47.20
CA CYS A 666 4.43 -15.52 -46.58
C CYS A 666 3.27 -15.85 -45.63
N TYR A 667 2.78 -14.89 -44.83
CA TYR A 667 1.59 -15.11 -43.99
C TYR A 667 0.36 -15.49 -44.83
N LYS A 668 0.11 -14.79 -45.94
CA LYS A 668 -1.00 -15.10 -46.85
C LYS A 668 -0.87 -16.51 -47.46
N GLN A 669 0.36 -16.99 -47.71
CA GLN A 669 0.62 -18.36 -48.13
C GLN A 669 0.34 -19.39 -47.03
N ILE A 670 0.76 -19.12 -45.78
CA ILE A 670 0.49 -19.98 -44.62
C ILE A 670 -1.03 -20.05 -44.35
N GLN A 671 -1.74 -18.92 -44.35
CA GLN A 671 -3.20 -18.86 -44.20
C GLN A 671 -3.93 -19.65 -45.29
N ALA A 672 -3.54 -19.50 -46.56
CA ALA A 672 -4.13 -20.26 -47.67
C ALA A 672 -3.89 -21.77 -47.54
N ALA A 673 -2.69 -22.18 -47.08
CA ALA A 673 -2.37 -23.58 -46.81
C ALA A 673 -3.22 -24.16 -45.67
N ILE A 674 -3.43 -23.41 -44.58
CA ILE A 674 -4.23 -23.84 -43.43
C ILE A 674 -5.71 -23.96 -43.80
N ALA A 675 -6.25 -22.98 -44.54
CA ALA A 675 -7.62 -23.04 -45.05
C ALA A 675 -7.84 -24.29 -45.92
N LYS A 676 -6.90 -24.58 -46.84
CA LYS A 676 -7.01 -25.75 -47.72
C LYS A 676 -6.81 -27.08 -47.00
N TYR A 677 -5.92 -27.12 -46.00
CA TYR A 677 -5.77 -28.26 -45.11
C TYR A 677 -7.08 -28.57 -44.37
N ARG A 678 -7.70 -27.54 -43.76
CA ARG A 678 -8.97 -27.67 -43.01
C ARG A 678 -10.10 -28.18 -43.89
N GLU A 679 -10.27 -27.62 -45.09
CA GLU A 679 -11.25 -28.08 -46.09
C GLU A 679 -11.08 -29.58 -46.41
N ILE A 680 -9.85 -30.01 -46.69
CA ILE A 680 -9.56 -31.41 -47.03
C ILE A 680 -9.78 -32.32 -45.82
N LYS A 681 -9.33 -31.91 -44.62
CA LYS A 681 -9.50 -32.64 -43.36
C LYS A 681 -10.98 -32.84 -43.02
N GLU A 682 -11.82 -31.85 -43.27
CA GLU A 682 -13.27 -31.92 -43.08
C GLU A 682 -13.90 -32.94 -44.04
N ASN A 683 -13.59 -32.86 -45.33
CA ASN A 683 -14.07 -33.81 -46.35
C ASN A 683 -13.69 -35.27 -46.03
N ILE A 684 -12.45 -35.53 -45.57
CA ILE A 684 -12.03 -36.87 -45.14
C ILE A 684 -12.86 -37.34 -43.93
N ASN A 685 -13.04 -36.48 -42.92
CA ASN A 685 -13.83 -36.80 -41.73
C ASN A 685 -15.31 -37.09 -42.06
N GLU A 686 -15.91 -36.41 -43.04
CA GLU A 686 -17.25 -36.74 -43.53
C GLU A 686 -17.29 -38.11 -44.22
N GLY A 687 -16.29 -38.41 -45.07
CA GLY A 687 -16.15 -39.73 -45.70
C GLY A 687 -16.02 -40.87 -44.68
N LEU A 688 -15.18 -40.70 -43.65
CA LEU A 688 -15.03 -41.68 -42.56
C LEU A 688 -16.34 -41.90 -41.81
N LYS A 689 -17.07 -40.84 -41.42
CA LYS A 689 -18.39 -40.92 -40.78
C LYS A 689 -19.41 -41.63 -41.67
N PHE A 690 -19.42 -41.34 -42.97
CA PHE A 690 -20.30 -41.98 -43.94
C PHE A 690 -20.03 -43.49 -44.02
N TYR A 691 -18.78 -43.91 -44.16
CA TYR A 691 -18.46 -45.34 -44.28
C TYR A 691 -18.70 -46.14 -43.00
N VAL A 692 -18.53 -45.55 -41.80
CA VAL A 692 -18.95 -46.19 -40.54
C VAL A 692 -20.47 -46.35 -40.49
N THR A 693 -21.22 -45.28 -40.77
CA THR A 693 -22.70 -45.31 -40.79
C THR A 693 -23.24 -46.31 -41.82
N LEU A 694 -22.59 -46.42 -42.97
CA LEU A 694 -22.91 -47.40 -44.00
C LEU A 694 -22.58 -48.83 -43.56
N GLN A 695 -21.50 -49.03 -42.81
CA GLN A 695 -21.10 -50.36 -42.30
C GLN A 695 -22.14 -50.90 -41.31
N ASP A 696 -22.67 -50.06 -40.42
CA ASP A 696 -23.77 -50.43 -39.52
C ASP A 696 -25.05 -50.77 -40.30
N ALA A 697 -25.39 -49.97 -41.33
CA ALA A 697 -26.55 -50.22 -42.18
C ALA A 697 -26.42 -51.51 -43.00
N ILE A 698 -25.23 -51.83 -43.52
CA ILE A 698 -24.93 -53.07 -44.24
C ILE A 698 -24.92 -54.26 -43.25
N THR A 699 -24.40 -54.09 -42.03
CA THR A 699 -24.45 -55.11 -40.97
C THR A 699 -25.90 -55.44 -40.58
N ASN A 700 -26.77 -54.44 -40.49
CA ASN A 700 -28.18 -54.62 -40.18
C ASN A 700 -28.92 -55.42 -41.28
N ILE A 701 -28.73 -55.08 -42.57
CA ILE A 701 -29.31 -55.89 -43.66
C ILE A 701 -28.69 -57.29 -43.73
N LYS A 702 -27.39 -57.45 -43.38
CA LYS A 702 -26.76 -58.78 -43.27
C LYS A 702 -27.41 -59.64 -42.20
N GLN A 703 -27.76 -59.08 -41.04
CA GLN A 703 -28.53 -59.80 -40.03
C GLN A 703 -29.92 -60.20 -40.56
N GLN A 704 -30.66 -59.28 -41.17
CA GLN A 704 -31.98 -59.58 -41.77
C GLN A 704 -31.90 -60.68 -42.86
N CYS A 705 -30.82 -60.71 -43.65
CA CYS A 705 -30.57 -61.76 -44.63
C CYS A 705 -30.22 -63.10 -43.94
N SER A 706 -29.39 -63.09 -42.89
CA SER A 706 -29.06 -64.27 -42.10
C SER A 706 -30.29 -64.87 -41.40
N ASP A 707 -31.15 -64.04 -40.81
CA ASP A 707 -32.39 -64.47 -40.15
C ASP A 707 -33.39 -65.07 -41.17
N PHE A 708 -33.48 -64.45 -42.35
CA PHE A 708 -34.25 -64.99 -43.48
C PHE A 708 -33.70 -66.36 -43.90
N VAL A 709 -32.40 -66.49 -44.17
CA VAL A 709 -31.76 -67.75 -44.58
C VAL A 709 -31.89 -68.82 -43.49
N MET A 710 -31.77 -68.48 -42.20
CA MET A 710 -31.98 -69.43 -41.10
C MET A 710 -33.43 -69.91 -41.02
N THR A 711 -34.41 -69.00 -41.13
CA THR A 711 -35.85 -69.33 -41.20
C THR A 711 -36.13 -70.25 -42.39
N ARG A 712 -35.56 -69.94 -43.55
CA ARG A 712 -35.65 -70.74 -44.77
C ARG A 712 -35.02 -72.13 -44.59
N ASN A 713 -33.90 -72.25 -43.88
CA ASN A 713 -33.23 -73.53 -43.57
C ASN A 713 -33.98 -74.39 -42.54
N ILE A 714 -34.78 -73.79 -41.67
CA ILE A 714 -35.74 -74.53 -40.82
C ILE A 714 -36.85 -75.10 -41.70
N GLN A 715 -37.55 -74.25 -42.47
CA GLN A 715 -38.60 -74.67 -43.43
C GLN A 715 -38.11 -75.72 -44.43
N CYS A 716 -36.84 -75.64 -44.85
CA CYS A 716 -36.23 -76.60 -45.77
C CYS A 716 -36.12 -77.99 -45.14
N ARG A 717 -35.70 -78.09 -43.87
CA ARG A 717 -35.60 -79.37 -43.14
C ARG A 717 -36.98 -79.95 -42.84
N GLU A 718 -37.91 -79.15 -42.37
CA GLU A 718 -39.31 -79.55 -42.13
C GLU A 718 -39.97 -80.11 -43.40
N MET A 719 -39.82 -79.40 -44.53
CA MET A 719 -40.32 -79.85 -45.84
C MET A 719 -39.63 -81.13 -46.33
N ILE A 720 -38.33 -81.30 -46.09
CA ILE A 720 -37.61 -82.55 -46.41
C ILE A 720 -38.13 -83.71 -45.56
N GLU A 721 -38.37 -83.51 -44.26
CA GLU A 721 -38.95 -84.54 -43.39
C GLU A 721 -40.37 -84.92 -43.82
N ASP A 722 -41.24 -83.95 -44.13
CA ASP A 722 -42.61 -84.25 -44.59
C ASP A 722 -42.64 -84.94 -45.95
N VAL A 723 -41.79 -84.54 -46.90
CA VAL A 723 -41.64 -85.24 -48.19
C VAL A 723 -41.10 -86.66 -47.98
N GLN A 724 -40.15 -86.87 -47.06
CA GLN A 724 -39.67 -88.21 -46.70
C GLN A 724 -40.75 -89.06 -46.03
N ARG A 725 -41.56 -88.49 -45.13
CA ARG A 725 -42.73 -89.18 -44.52
C ARG A 725 -43.75 -89.60 -45.58
N GLN A 726 -44.04 -88.73 -46.55
CA GLN A 726 -44.93 -89.06 -47.68
C GLN A 726 -44.35 -90.13 -48.61
N MET A 727 -43.02 -90.27 -48.73
CA MET A 727 -42.40 -91.34 -49.52
C MET A 727 -42.29 -92.66 -48.73
N ALA A 728 -42.07 -92.61 -47.42
CA ALA A 728 -42.02 -93.79 -46.55
C ALA A 728 -43.40 -94.45 -46.35
N GLY A 729 -44.47 -93.67 -46.29
CA GLY A 729 -45.85 -94.14 -46.05
C GLY A 729 -46.52 -94.95 -47.17
N LEU A 730 -45.79 -95.31 -48.24
CA LEU A 730 -46.35 -95.97 -49.44
C LEU A 730 -45.81 -97.39 -49.70
N SER A 731 -45.06 -97.99 -48.78
CA SER A 731 -44.43 -99.32 -48.97
C SER A 731 -44.98 -100.38 -48.03
N PHE A 732 -46.10 -101.01 -48.42
CA PHE A 732 -46.74 -102.17 -47.78
C PHE A 732 -47.36 -101.90 -46.39
N GLN A 733 -48.32 -102.68 -45.89
CA GLN A 733 -48.65 -104.08 -46.22
C GLN A 733 -50.14 -104.39 -46.06
N ASP A 734 -50.72 -105.22 -46.94
CA ASP A 734 -52.07 -105.77 -46.72
C ASP A 734 -52.00 -107.04 -45.84
N ARG A 735 -52.66 -106.96 -44.68
CA ARG A 735 -53.10 -108.05 -43.78
C ARG A 735 -52.14 -109.20 -43.45
N LYS A 736 -51.81 -109.29 -42.15
CA LYS A 736 -52.44 -110.34 -41.30
C LYS A 736 -52.44 -110.06 -39.78
N ASN A 737 -53.64 -109.76 -39.29
CA ASN A 737 -54.29 -110.32 -38.08
C ASN A 737 -53.78 -110.02 -36.65
N THR A 738 -54.73 -110.12 -35.71
CA THR A 738 -54.59 -110.29 -34.25
C THR A 738 -53.74 -109.30 -33.44
N GLY A 739 -54.41 -108.54 -32.56
CA GLY A 739 -53.90 -108.38 -31.19
C GLY A 739 -54.45 -107.22 -30.36
N SER A 740 -54.50 -107.46 -29.05
CA SER A 740 -54.31 -106.47 -27.98
C SER A 740 -55.30 -105.31 -27.80
N TYR A 741 -56.24 -105.54 -26.88
CA TYR A 741 -56.73 -104.60 -25.85
C TYR A 741 -57.26 -103.20 -26.24
N SER A 742 -58.56 -103.03 -25.97
CA SER A 742 -59.29 -101.75 -25.96
C SER A 742 -60.10 -101.64 -24.65
N TYR A 743 -60.53 -100.42 -24.32
CA TYR A 743 -61.36 -100.01 -23.15
C TYR A 743 -60.68 -100.06 -21.75
N PRO A 744 -61.15 -99.24 -20.77
CA PRO A 744 -61.97 -98.01 -20.84
C PRO A 744 -61.41 -96.85 -19.94
N ALA A 745 -62.30 -95.90 -19.59
CA ALA A 745 -62.17 -94.79 -18.63
C ALA A 745 -61.44 -93.52 -19.15
N VAL A 746 -61.91 -92.27 -18.97
CA VAL A 746 -62.90 -91.62 -18.06
C VAL A 746 -62.40 -91.37 -16.63
N ASN A 747 -61.68 -90.26 -16.40
CA ASN A 747 -62.23 -89.08 -15.70
C ASN A 747 -61.26 -87.88 -15.56
N GLN A 748 -61.84 -86.66 -15.64
CA GLN A 748 -61.90 -85.58 -14.61
C GLN A 748 -60.92 -85.55 -13.40
N PRO A 749 -60.76 -84.41 -12.66
CA PRO A 749 -61.08 -82.99 -12.95
C PRO A 749 -60.06 -81.95 -12.35
N HIS A 750 -60.50 -80.68 -12.24
CA HIS A 750 -60.12 -79.63 -11.28
C HIS A 750 -58.91 -78.70 -11.57
N GLN A 751 -59.27 -77.42 -11.79
CA GLN A 751 -58.41 -76.24 -11.66
C GLN A 751 -58.49 -75.70 -10.22
N ARG A 752 -57.37 -75.32 -9.57
CA ARG A 752 -57.24 -74.05 -8.78
C ARG A 752 -55.87 -73.87 -8.08
N SER A 753 -55.43 -72.60 -8.06
CA SER A 753 -54.65 -71.86 -7.03
C SER A 753 -53.46 -72.47 -6.27
N SER A 754 -52.34 -71.72 -6.27
CA SER A 754 -51.32 -71.55 -5.17
C SER A 754 -50.54 -72.80 -4.69
N SER A 755 -49.25 -72.76 -4.36
CA SER A 755 -48.47 -71.68 -3.69
C SER A 755 -46.94 -71.78 -3.86
N GLN A 756 -46.22 -70.83 -3.23
CA GLN A 756 -44.80 -70.81 -2.78
C GLN A 756 -44.27 -72.13 -2.15
N PRO A 757 -42.95 -72.22 -1.75
CA PRO A 757 -41.65 -71.71 -2.26
C PRO A 757 -40.62 -72.89 -2.30
N PRO A 758 -39.31 -72.83 -1.92
CA PRO A 758 -38.22 -71.81 -1.97
C PRO A 758 -37.19 -72.20 -3.10
N SER A 759 -35.84 -72.16 -3.09
CA SER A 759 -34.74 -71.85 -2.13
C SER A 759 -33.47 -71.46 -2.94
N ASP A 760 -32.60 -70.53 -2.53
CA ASP A 760 -31.42 -70.58 -1.61
C ASP A 760 -30.11 -71.21 -2.18
N PRO A 761 -28.90 -70.76 -1.75
CA PRO A 761 -28.54 -69.39 -1.32
C PRO A 761 -27.12 -68.90 -1.73
N GLN A 762 -26.86 -67.59 -1.51
CA GLN A 762 -25.54 -66.94 -1.28
C GLN A 762 -24.53 -66.91 -2.47
N ASN A 763 -23.63 -65.93 -2.58
CA ASN A 763 -23.14 -64.96 -1.60
C ASN A 763 -22.82 -63.55 -2.20
N VAL A 764 -22.82 -62.49 -1.37
CA VAL A 764 -22.47 -61.09 -1.72
C VAL A 764 -21.81 -60.42 -0.49
N PRO A 765 -20.96 -59.36 -0.61
CA PRO A 765 -21.35 -58.00 -1.04
C PRO A 765 -20.33 -57.36 -2.06
N HIS A 766 -20.56 -56.25 -2.79
CA HIS A 766 -21.31 -54.98 -2.60
C HIS A 766 -20.67 -53.97 -1.61
N PRO A 767 -20.88 -52.64 -1.72
CA PRO A 767 -21.90 -51.88 -2.50
C PRO A 767 -21.28 -51.12 -3.73
N ARG A 768 -21.95 -50.23 -4.50
CA ARG A 768 -23.18 -49.43 -4.29
C ARG A 768 -23.97 -49.11 -5.60
N SER A 769 -25.25 -48.76 -5.41
CA SER A 769 -26.37 -48.49 -6.34
C SER A 769 -26.36 -47.07 -6.99
N GLN A 770 -27.20 -46.64 -7.98
CA GLN A 770 -28.24 -47.22 -8.90
C GLN A 770 -28.55 -46.19 -10.04
N THR A 771 -28.80 -46.57 -11.32
CA THR A 771 -30.11 -46.66 -12.06
C THR A 771 -31.14 -45.52 -11.84
N SER A 772 -31.96 -45.02 -12.78
CA SER A 772 -32.37 -45.38 -14.18
C SER A 772 -33.16 -44.18 -14.83
N TYR A 773 -33.85 -44.17 -16.00
CA TYR A 773 -34.25 -45.15 -17.05
C TYR A 773 -34.65 -44.45 -18.41
N TYR A 774 -34.85 -45.26 -19.47
CA TYR A 774 -35.78 -45.25 -20.64
C TYR A 774 -36.78 -44.07 -20.91
N GLN A 775 -37.25 -43.72 -22.15
CA GLN A 775 -36.92 -44.10 -23.57
C GLN A 775 -37.52 -43.07 -24.64
N PRO A 776 -38.06 -43.37 -25.87
CA PRO A 776 -37.98 -42.46 -27.08
C PRO A 776 -39.39 -41.89 -27.52
N PRO A 777 -39.76 -41.48 -28.78
CA PRO A 777 -39.06 -41.49 -30.10
C PRO A 777 -39.30 -40.33 -31.14
N GLU A 778 -38.63 -40.49 -32.30
CA GLU A 778 -38.97 -40.12 -33.71
C GLU A 778 -39.11 -38.67 -34.27
N GLN A 779 -38.36 -38.44 -35.37
CA GLN A 779 -38.61 -37.68 -36.64
C GLN A 779 -39.43 -36.37 -36.62
N SER A 780 -39.00 -35.29 -37.29
CA SER A 780 -39.22 -35.10 -38.76
C SER A 780 -38.47 -33.89 -39.38
N THR A 781 -38.60 -33.72 -40.71
CA THR A 781 -37.96 -32.71 -41.59
C THR A 781 -38.58 -31.30 -41.54
N VAL A 782 -37.83 -30.29 -42.05
CA VAL A 782 -38.31 -28.93 -42.42
C VAL A 782 -38.68 -28.90 -43.93
N PRO A 783 -39.67 -28.09 -44.40
CA PRO A 783 -39.35 -26.74 -44.91
C PRO A 783 -40.46 -25.65 -44.90
N ALA A 784 -40.03 -24.38 -45.01
CA ALA A 784 -40.62 -23.24 -45.77
C ALA A 784 -42.03 -22.62 -45.50
N TYR A 785 -42.01 -21.33 -45.09
CA TYR A 785 -42.81 -20.15 -45.52
C TYR A 785 -44.35 -20.19 -45.76
N ALA A 786 -45.11 -19.34 -45.01
CA ALA A 786 -46.15 -18.41 -45.53
C ALA A 786 -46.69 -17.39 -44.47
N HIS A 787 -47.24 -16.26 -44.93
CA HIS A 787 -48.01 -15.21 -44.19
C HIS A 787 -49.53 -15.29 -44.56
N PRO A 788 -50.47 -14.39 -44.16
CA PRO A 788 -50.68 -13.46 -43.02
C PRO A 788 -52.05 -13.80 -42.30
N PRO A 789 -52.94 -12.92 -41.74
CA PRO A 789 -52.88 -11.52 -41.29
C PRO A 789 -53.43 -11.24 -39.83
N SER A 790 -53.57 -9.96 -39.47
CA SER A 790 -54.03 -9.40 -38.16
C SER A 790 -55.56 -9.20 -38.06
N PRO A 791 -56.13 -8.91 -36.86
CA PRO A 791 -56.60 -7.52 -36.62
C PRO A 791 -56.47 -6.96 -35.17
N TYR A 792 -56.32 -5.62 -35.08
CA TYR A 792 -56.77 -4.55 -34.12
C TYR A 792 -57.26 -4.90 -32.67
N THR A 793 -57.12 -4.04 -31.63
CA THR A 793 -57.55 -2.61 -31.50
C THR A 793 -56.88 -1.81 -30.34
N THR A 794 -56.94 -0.46 -30.43
CA THR A 794 -56.95 0.66 -29.41
C THR A 794 -56.61 0.45 -27.91
N SER A 795 -56.02 1.34 -27.07
CA SER A 795 -55.40 2.71 -27.08
C SER A 795 -56.04 3.71 -26.06
N GLN A 796 -55.27 4.33 -25.14
CA GLN A 796 -55.56 5.66 -24.53
C GLN A 796 -54.46 6.22 -23.57
N GLN A 797 -54.60 7.51 -23.21
CA GLN A 797 -53.84 8.40 -22.30
C GLN A 797 -54.85 9.43 -21.70
N PRO A 798 -54.53 10.30 -20.71
CA PRO A 798 -53.51 10.32 -19.63
C PRO A 798 -54.26 10.41 -18.25
N PRO A 799 -54.10 11.36 -17.28
CA PRO A 799 -52.96 12.17 -16.81
C PRO A 799 -52.49 11.94 -15.32
N PRO A 800 -52.76 12.76 -14.25
CA PRO A 800 -51.61 13.25 -13.46
C PRO A 800 -51.67 13.24 -11.89
N TYR A 801 -50.47 13.44 -11.30
CA TYR A 801 -50.11 13.98 -9.97
C TYR A 801 -50.70 13.42 -8.66
N HIS A 802 -49.82 12.95 -7.78
CA HIS A 802 -49.85 13.32 -6.35
C HIS A 802 -48.46 13.21 -5.67
N ILE A 803 -48.24 13.97 -4.60
CA ILE A 803 -46.99 14.04 -3.79
C ILE A 803 -47.25 13.46 -2.39
N PRO A 804 -46.28 12.75 -1.79
CA PRO A 804 -46.03 12.81 -0.34
C PRO A 804 -44.65 13.39 0.03
N ALA A 805 -44.52 13.87 1.26
CA ALA A 805 -43.34 14.57 1.81
C ALA A 805 -42.39 13.60 2.58
N PRO A 806 -41.24 14.06 3.15
CA PRO A 806 -40.07 13.20 3.38
C PRO A 806 -40.11 12.36 4.66
N GLY A 807 -39.55 11.14 4.56
CA GLY A 807 -39.17 10.29 5.70
C GLY A 807 -37.72 10.49 6.13
N ALA A 808 -37.37 9.99 7.32
CA ALA A 808 -36.07 10.16 7.96
C ALA A 808 -34.89 9.52 7.20
N PRO A 809 -33.65 10.03 7.36
CA PRO A 809 -32.47 9.48 6.69
C PRO A 809 -32.12 8.06 7.16
N TYR A 810 -31.85 7.19 6.19
CA TYR A 810 -31.25 5.88 6.44
C TYR A 810 -29.77 6.02 6.85
N PRO A 811 -29.21 5.08 7.64
CA PRO A 811 -27.78 5.06 7.93
C PRO A 811 -26.96 4.86 6.64
N PRO A 812 -25.74 5.43 6.54
CA PRO A 812 -24.89 5.23 5.37
C PRO A 812 -24.51 3.75 5.24
N PRO A 813 -24.49 3.18 4.02
CA PRO A 813 -24.03 1.81 3.82
C PRO A 813 -22.55 1.71 4.20
N GLN A 814 -22.17 0.60 4.84
CA GLN A 814 -20.77 0.31 5.12
C GLN A 814 -20.01 0.19 3.79
N ALA A 815 -18.99 1.03 3.60
CA ALA A 815 -18.11 0.92 2.44
C ALA A 815 -17.36 -0.41 2.51
N GLN A 816 -17.79 -1.39 1.72
CA GLN A 816 -16.98 -2.57 1.46
C GLN A 816 -15.67 -2.12 0.82
N HIS A 817 -14.54 -2.59 1.35
CA HIS A 817 -13.24 -2.34 0.75
C HIS A 817 -13.27 -2.82 -0.72
N PRO A 818 -12.98 -1.96 -1.71
CA PRO A 818 -12.63 -2.43 -3.03
C PRO A 818 -11.38 -3.27 -2.89
N THR A 819 -11.44 -4.55 -3.28
CA THR A 819 -10.23 -5.37 -3.42
C THR A 819 -9.35 -4.72 -4.48
N SER A 820 -8.14 -4.32 -4.07
CA SER A 820 -7.18 -3.67 -4.95
C SER A 820 -6.74 -4.62 -6.05
N GLN A 821 -7.40 -4.56 -7.21
CA GLN A 821 -6.85 -5.10 -8.44
C GLN A 821 -5.58 -4.31 -8.77
N GLU A 822 -4.44 -4.99 -8.77
CA GLU A 822 -3.16 -4.40 -9.17
C GLU A 822 -3.21 -4.06 -10.67
N TYR A 823 -3.56 -2.81 -10.99
CA TYR A 823 -3.37 -2.24 -12.33
C TYR A 823 -1.89 -1.92 -12.62
N GLY A 824 -1.01 -2.83 -12.23
CA GLY A 824 0.40 -2.85 -12.62
C GLY A 824 0.55 -3.33 -14.06
N GLN A 825 0.04 -2.58 -15.03
CA GLN A 825 0.43 -2.83 -16.43
C GLN A 825 1.94 -2.58 -16.55
N PRO A 826 2.72 -3.54 -17.09
CA PRO A 826 4.13 -3.30 -17.36
C PRO A 826 4.26 -2.20 -18.41
N ALA A 827 5.22 -1.30 -18.24
CA ALA A 827 5.38 -0.11 -19.10
C ALA A 827 5.39 -0.45 -20.61
N TYR A 828 5.94 -1.62 -20.98
CA TYR A 828 5.82 -2.21 -22.32
C TYR A 828 5.52 -3.71 -22.28
N PRO A 829 4.32 -4.16 -22.69
CA PRO A 829 4.06 -5.56 -22.98
C PRO A 829 4.70 -5.95 -24.33
N GLY A 830 6.02 -6.18 -24.31
CA GLY A 830 6.80 -6.62 -25.46
C GLY A 830 8.29 -6.85 -25.15
N TRP A 831 8.91 -5.96 -24.36
CA TRP A 831 10.32 -6.11 -23.96
C TRP A 831 10.47 -6.99 -22.72
N ARG A 832 10.68 -8.30 -22.92
CA ARG A 832 11.39 -9.17 -21.96
C ARG A 832 12.41 -10.07 -22.68
N GLY A 833 13.53 -9.48 -23.07
CA GLY A 833 14.68 -10.23 -23.60
C GLY A 833 15.36 -11.10 -22.53
N PRO A 834 16.00 -12.23 -22.88
CA PRO A 834 16.44 -13.28 -21.95
C PRO A 834 17.72 -12.95 -21.14
N TYR A 835 18.09 -11.67 -21.00
CA TYR A 835 19.38 -11.26 -20.44
C TYR A 835 19.42 -11.09 -18.92
N TYR A 836 18.32 -11.37 -18.20
CA TYR A 836 18.29 -11.43 -16.73
C TYR A 836 18.84 -12.77 -16.22
N ASN A 837 20.15 -12.96 -16.37
CA ASN A 837 20.86 -14.07 -15.74
C ASN A 837 21.12 -13.71 -14.26
N ALA A 838 20.63 -14.53 -13.33
CA ALA A 838 20.70 -14.22 -11.90
C ALA A 838 22.16 -14.19 -11.40
N HIS A 839 22.47 -13.31 -10.44
CA HIS A 839 23.76 -13.32 -9.77
C HIS A 839 23.98 -14.66 -9.06
N GLY A 840 24.95 -15.44 -9.55
CA GLY A 840 25.30 -16.73 -8.99
C GLY A 840 25.81 -16.60 -7.55
N GLN A 841 25.11 -17.22 -6.60
CA GLN A 841 25.58 -17.36 -5.23
C GLN A 841 26.84 -18.23 -5.21
N GLN A 842 27.95 -17.71 -4.69
CA GLN A 842 29.09 -18.54 -4.32
C GLN A 842 28.77 -19.34 -3.06
N PRO A 843 29.02 -20.67 -3.01
CA PRO A 843 28.96 -21.43 -1.78
C PRO A 843 30.20 -21.11 -0.92
N GLY A 844 30.02 -20.31 0.12
CA GLY A 844 31.09 -19.99 1.08
C GLY A 844 31.43 -21.17 1.99
N SER A 845 32.70 -21.58 2.00
CA SER A 845 33.24 -22.56 2.94
C SER A 845 33.75 -21.90 4.22
N LEU A 846 33.19 -22.29 5.37
CA LEU A 846 33.78 -22.10 6.71
C LEU A 846 35.13 -22.86 6.79
N PRO A 847 36.06 -22.52 7.70
CA PRO A 847 35.83 -22.27 9.14
C PRO A 847 35.27 -20.90 9.54
#